data_AF-A0A8K0QUC9-F1
#
_entry.id   AF-A0A8K0QUC9-F1
#
_cell.length_a   1.000
_cell.length_b   1.000
_cell.length_c   1.000
_cell.angle_alpha   90.00
_cell.angle_beta   90.00
_cell.angle_gamma   90.00
#
_symmetry.space_group_name_H-M   'P 1'
#
loop_
_entity.id
_entity.type
_entity.pdbx_description
1 polymer ?
#
loop_
_entity_poly.entity_id
_entity_poly.type
_entity_poly.pdbx_seq_one_letter_code
_entity_poly.pdbx_strand_id
1 'polypeptide(L)'
;MDSESISPIEHTPSAARTDDVSRDNDTPRLPLIASSVEAVTTQQGVTHASVNSFQTVSTVADSFNQHSSQTALLSAKCPDPPAARKPIPRPSTYTLRGTIASWSFEIFAVFISKAAIVAAIAILRSYDNRPLSAWTFSLTLNTIIATLGTLARTTLAFAISACIGQQKWGWFRRRSDDLVAFERFDEASRGPWGGTRLFVWLRLRHWAALGALVTVGTLAFDPFLQAVITTNGRLDDIITEPGASIGNALRVDGGKTIKLALPPPINLEVLPNRPQENTNRPEFWLLSSIYNGLTNTTTQRSESTAFQCATGNCTWAPYVSAAVCNKCRDVSDTLEVTTGSGNDGSYIPNPSNIRIRNNFTNYLLPYASIRNWDFYFDDRDRYSGPNWWSYTTNGGRMYARTLMTANSTYHPKQTISFHDMETLVMAFVMLRAPDQWLNLQFPWNETRPVATECALYLCANAYNTTIQSNVLHEEILASWTNRDVASYAYTSNLINLENKTEALDAAHRIQLYDPKFDYERHDLRLTVPAEVADKWQLHTGSVNITQSFIGALSESLIASRGLDIKSRTNSSLMLFPDIYSSVVIDALWNSTNLTTTFDNVAKSITDRMRDLSPDRQPGKTQTWVTYVRVKWAYLAYPLSMLAFGILYVFCTIVESMSLRMPVWKEKALPTLIYGLNDETQRLLREREWDEDKEKSKDVSVRFKMDEKEGCMRLVAG
;
A
#
# COMPACT_ATOMS: atom_id res chain seq x y z
N MET A 1 -28.91 56.38 -35.37
CA MET A 1 -29.90 57.40 -34.99
C MET A 1 -29.43 57.98 -33.67
N ASP A 2 -28.20 58.52 -33.64
CA ASP A 2 -27.74 59.82 -34.20
C ASP A 2 -27.92 60.86 -33.08
N SER A 3 -26.86 61.12 -32.31
CA SER A 3 -25.84 62.19 -32.50
C SER A 3 -26.41 63.56 -32.07
N GLU A 4 -25.73 64.49 -31.41
CA GLU A 4 -24.30 64.72 -31.17
C GLU A 4 -24.12 65.93 -30.22
N SER A 5 -22.88 66.14 -29.75
CA SER A 5 -22.20 67.43 -29.49
C SER A 5 -22.34 68.15 -28.12
N ILE A 6 -21.31 68.78 -27.51
CA ILE A 6 -19.88 69.03 -27.80
C ILE A 6 -19.13 69.39 -26.48
N SER A 7 -17.81 69.18 -26.50
CA SER A 7 -16.67 69.36 -25.54
C SER A 7 -16.21 70.83 -25.29
N PRO A 8 -14.92 71.22 -25.00
CA PRO A 8 -13.70 70.62 -24.36
C PRO A 8 -12.96 71.61 -23.38
N ILE A 9 -11.76 71.26 -22.88
CA ILE A 9 -10.50 72.05 -22.64
C ILE A 9 -9.49 71.10 -21.92
N GLU A 10 -8.46 70.51 -22.56
CA GLU A 10 -7.08 70.97 -22.86
C GLU A 10 -6.16 71.32 -21.67
N HIS A 11 -5.10 70.50 -21.43
CA HIS A 11 -3.68 70.85 -21.64
C HIS A 11 -2.66 69.84 -21.02
N THR A 12 -1.70 69.44 -21.85
CA THR A 12 -0.38 68.81 -21.57
C THR A 12 0.74 69.84 -21.88
N PRO A 13 2.06 69.53 -21.90
CA PRO A 13 3.01 68.88 -20.96
C PRO A 13 4.36 69.70 -20.83
N SER A 14 5.49 69.06 -20.45
CA SER A 14 6.93 69.46 -20.59
C SER A 14 7.60 70.14 -19.37
N ALA A 15 8.87 70.02 -18.98
CA ALA A 15 10.05 69.11 -19.11
C ALA A 15 11.25 69.82 -18.40
N ALA A 16 12.36 69.10 -18.10
CA ALA A 16 13.77 69.53 -17.84
C ALA A 16 14.36 68.92 -16.53
N ARG A 17 15.63 68.51 -16.37
CA ARG A 17 16.91 68.53 -17.13
C ARG A 17 17.90 67.56 -16.42
N THR A 18 18.61 66.63 -17.11
CA THR A 18 20.05 66.62 -17.55
C THR A 18 21.10 66.61 -16.41
N ASP A 19 22.20 65.83 -16.39
CA ASP A 19 23.23 65.51 -17.41
C ASP A 19 23.73 64.03 -17.25
N ASP A 20 23.95 63.20 -18.29
CA ASP A 20 25.05 63.12 -19.29
C ASP A 20 26.32 62.41 -18.71
N VAL A 21 26.97 61.36 -19.27
CA VAL A 21 27.53 61.20 -20.63
C VAL A 21 27.94 59.73 -20.94
N SER A 22 27.54 59.27 -22.13
CA SER A 22 28.14 58.31 -23.12
C SER A 22 28.65 56.92 -22.67
N ARG A 23 28.38 55.81 -23.38
CA ARG A 23 28.68 55.59 -24.81
C ARG A 23 27.92 54.36 -25.36
N ASP A 24 27.21 54.58 -26.47
CA ASP A 24 27.02 53.80 -27.71
C ASP A 24 27.01 52.26 -27.69
N ASN A 25 26.25 51.55 -28.53
CA ASN A 25 25.00 51.76 -29.26
C ASN A 25 24.64 50.37 -29.85
N ASP A 26 23.41 50.22 -30.32
CA ASP A 26 22.98 49.26 -31.36
C ASP A 26 22.75 47.77 -30.98
N THR A 27 21.51 47.52 -30.52
CA THR A 27 20.63 46.40 -30.93
C THR A 27 20.36 46.45 -32.47
N PRO A 28 19.84 45.40 -33.20
CA PRO A 28 18.89 44.37 -32.75
C PRO A 28 18.89 42.97 -33.46
N ARG A 29 18.08 42.04 -32.90
CA ARG A 29 17.29 40.91 -33.50
C ARG A 29 17.99 39.77 -34.31
N LEU A 30 17.84 38.54 -33.76
CA LEU A 30 17.61 37.18 -34.34
C LEU A 30 18.05 36.92 -35.81
N PRO A 31 18.72 35.79 -36.15
CA PRO A 31 18.04 34.47 -36.19
C PRO A 31 18.93 33.20 -36.06
N LEU A 32 18.27 32.03 -36.13
CA LEU A 32 18.83 30.73 -36.54
C LEU A 32 19.78 30.86 -37.74
N ILE A 33 20.87 30.08 -37.78
CA ILE A 33 21.50 29.50 -38.99
C ILE A 33 22.63 28.53 -38.58
N ALA A 34 22.63 27.36 -39.22
CA ALA A 34 23.76 26.46 -39.37
C ALA A 34 24.60 26.89 -40.58
N SER A 35 25.93 26.76 -40.54
CA SER A 35 26.80 26.83 -41.73
C SER A 35 28.25 26.50 -41.31
N SER A 36 28.93 25.45 -41.78
CA SER A 36 29.38 25.13 -43.16
C SER A 36 30.57 26.03 -43.58
N VAL A 37 31.63 25.63 -44.33
CA VAL A 37 31.79 24.78 -45.53
C VAL A 37 33.29 24.50 -45.75
N GLU A 38 33.61 23.33 -46.30
CA GLU A 38 34.52 23.11 -47.46
C GLU A 38 34.20 21.67 -47.96
N ALA A 39 33.30 21.47 -48.94
CA ALA A 39 33.50 21.37 -50.39
C ALA A 39 34.56 20.31 -50.82
N VAL A 40 34.38 19.38 -51.78
CA VAL A 40 33.31 18.95 -52.71
C VAL A 40 33.77 17.61 -53.37
N THR A 41 32.86 16.63 -53.59
CA THR A 41 32.90 15.44 -54.52
C THR A 41 34.00 14.35 -54.32
N THR A 42 33.86 13.02 -54.52
CA THR A 42 32.90 12.11 -55.18
C THR A 42 33.25 10.63 -54.81
N GLN A 43 32.24 9.74 -54.80
CA GLN A 43 32.26 8.29 -55.16
C GLN A 43 33.13 7.21 -54.46
N GLN A 44 32.41 6.15 -54.02
CA GLN A 44 32.66 4.68 -54.12
C GLN A 44 34.07 4.06 -53.94
N GLY A 45 34.14 3.00 -53.11
CA GLY A 45 34.93 1.79 -53.44
C GLY A 45 35.86 1.23 -52.35
N VAL A 46 35.48 0.07 -51.78
CA VAL A 46 36.30 -1.17 -51.68
C VAL A 46 37.75 -1.10 -51.14
N THR A 47 37.92 -1.65 -49.93
CA THR A 47 39.05 -2.48 -49.38
C THR A 47 40.52 -2.01 -49.30
N HIS A 48 41.13 -2.47 -48.19
CA HIS A 48 42.50 -3.01 -47.97
C HIS A 48 43.61 -2.14 -47.34
N ALA A 49 44.16 -2.73 -46.25
CA ALA A 49 45.57 -2.83 -45.83
C ALA A 49 46.22 -1.57 -45.17
N SER A 50 46.60 -1.65 -43.87
CA SER A 50 47.90 -2.09 -43.31
C SER A 50 48.76 -0.84 -42.94
N VAL A 51 49.74 -0.78 -42.02
CA VAL A 51 50.70 -1.70 -41.40
C VAL A 51 51.17 -1.13 -40.04
N ASN A 52 51.30 -2.05 -39.07
CA ASN A 52 52.32 -2.29 -38.03
C ASN A 52 53.40 -1.25 -37.65
N SER A 53 53.81 -1.36 -36.38
CA SER A 53 55.13 -1.87 -35.93
C SER A 53 55.00 -2.25 -34.44
N PHE A 54 55.61 -3.27 -33.82
CA PHE A 54 56.82 -4.11 -33.95
C PHE A 54 56.47 -5.51 -33.34
N GLN A 55 56.68 -6.71 -33.91
CA GLN A 55 57.90 -7.49 -34.28
C GLN A 55 58.86 -7.75 -33.10
N THR A 56 59.37 -8.96 -32.80
CA THR A 56 60.01 -10.05 -33.60
C THR A 56 60.26 -11.28 -32.66
N VAL A 57 60.55 -12.54 -33.05
CA VAL A 57 60.70 -13.27 -34.33
C VAL A 57 60.73 -14.79 -34.09
N SER A 58 60.18 -15.52 -35.06
CA SER A 58 60.47 -16.91 -35.43
C SER A 58 61.02 -16.91 -36.85
N THR A 59 62.05 -17.71 -37.17
CA THR A 59 62.35 -18.11 -38.55
C THR A 59 62.96 -19.50 -38.56
N VAL A 60 62.41 -20.39 -39.37
CA VAL A 60 63.01 -20.98 -40.59
C VAL A 60 62.06 -22.09 -41.06
N ALA A 61 61.39 -21.85 -42.17
CA ALA A 61 60.84 -22.88 -43.03
C ALA A 61 61.02 -22.38 -44.46
N ASP A 62 62.08 -22.87 -45.11
CA ASP A 62 62.14 -22.98 -46.57
C ASP A 62 63.27 -23.96 -46.90
N SER A 63 62.89 -25.17 -47.29
CA SER A 63 63.56 -25.95 -48.33
C SER A 63 62.85 -27.29 -48.57
N PHE A 64 62.70 -27.60 -49.85
CA PHE A 64 62.38 -28.90 -50.45
C PHE A 64 60.92 -29.37 -50.55
N ASN A 65 60.28 -28.86 -51.61
CA ASN A 65 59.60 -29.70 -52.59
C ASN A 65 60.63 -30.65 -53.25
N GLN A 66 60.63 -31.94 -52.87
CA GLN A 66 61.05 -33.08 -53.70
C GLN A 66 60.84 -34.37 -52.90
N HIS A 67 59.73 -35.07 -53.14
CA HIS A 67 59.70 -36.52 -53.35
C HIS A 67 58.26 -36.95 -53.68
N SER A 68 57.94 -36.89 -54.96
CA SER A 68 57.09 -37.87 -55.60
C SER A 68 57.74 -39.24 -55.49
N SER A 69 57.33 -40.07 -54.53
CA SER A 69 57.21 -41.55 -54.67
C SER A 69 56.85 -42.18 -53.33
N GLN A 70 56.06 -43.26 -53.43
CA GLN A 70 55.62 -44.18 -52.36
C GLN A 70 54.31 -43.82 -51.65
N THR A 71 53.22 -43.96 -52.40
CA THR A 71 52.16 -44.88 -52.00
C THR A 71 52.73 -46.16 -51.38
N ALA A 72 52.65 -46.29 -50.06
CA ALA A 72 52.67 -47.56 -49.38
C ALA A 72 51.63 -47.52 -48.27
N LEU A 73 50.57 -48.32 -48.44
CA LEU A 73 49.58 -48.59 -47.41
C LEU A 73 50.28 -49.02 -46.12
N LEU A 74 50.26 -48.19 -45.08
CA LEU A 74 50.37 -48.67 -43.71
C LEU A 74 49.03 -49.31 -43.34
N SER A 75 48.82 -50.54 -43.81
CA SER A 75 48.04 -51.51 -43.03
C SER A 75 48.77 -51.64 -41.70
N ALA A 76 48.07 -51.34 -40.59
CA ALA A 76 48.57 -51.66 -39.26
C ALA A 76 48.56 -53.18 -39.12
N LYS A 77 49.57 -53.86 -39.68
CA LYS A 77 49.87 -55.26 -39.36
C LYS A 77 50.13 -55.36 -37.85
N CYS A 78 49.52 -56.34 -37.19
CA CYS A 78 49.96 -56.70 -35.84
C CYS A 78 51.46 -57.08 -35.92
N PRO A 79 52.30 -56.65 -34.96
CA PRO A 79 53.71 -56.98 -34.98
C PRO A 79 53.89 -58.50 -35.02
N ASP A 80 54.74 -58.98 -35.93
CA ASP A 80 55.03 -60.42 -36.09
C ASP A 80 55.43 -61.03 -34.72
N PRO A 81 55.01 -62.27 -34.43
CA PRO A 81 55.33 -62.91 -33.16
C PRO A 81 56.85 -63.10 -33.06
N PRO A 82 57.51 -62.63 -31.99
CA PRO A 82 58.94 -62.89 -31.82
C PRO A 82 59.17 -64.38 -31.64
N ALA A 83 60.14 -64.93 -32.36
CA ALA A 83 60.67 -66.27 -32.19
C ALA A 83 61.38 -66.41 -30.83
N ALA A 84 60.59 -66.50 -29.76
CA ALA A 84 60.94 -67.07 -28.45
C ALA A 84 59.73 -66.85 -27.53
N ARG A 85 59.05 -67.94 -27.10
CA ARG A 85 58.02 -67.88 -26.05
C ARG A 85 58.65 -67.41 -24.73
N LYS A 86 58.66 -66.11 -24.49
CA LYS A 86 58.52 -65.58 -23.13
C LYS A 86 57.04 -65.66 -22.78
N PRO A 87 56.65 -66.16 -21.59
CA PRO A 87 55.25 -66.18 -21.20
C PRO A 87 54.71 -64.75 -21.28
N ILE A 88 53.61 -64.58 -22.01
CA ILE A 88 52.83 -63.34 -22.07
C ILE A 88 52.70 -62.84 -20.62
N PRO A 89 53.12 -61.60 -20.29
CA PRO A 89 52.83 -61.05 -18.98
C PRO A 89 51.32 -61.14 -18.81
N ARG A 90 50.86 -61.89 -17.81
CA ARG A 90 49.44 -61.97 -17.46
C ARG A 90 48.90 -60.53 -17.41
N PRO A 91 47.71 -60.23 -17.97
CA PRO A 91 47.17 -58.88 -17.93
C PRO A 91 47.26 -58.38 -16.50
N SER A 92 47.84 -57.19 -16.32
CA SER A 92 48.09 -56.60 -15.02
C SER A 92 46.87 -56.81 -14.13
N THR A 93 47.08 -57.34 -12.94
CA THR A 93 46.03 -57.44 -11.94
C THR A 93 45.42 -56.05 -11.81
N TYR A 94 44.15 -55.91 -12.22
CA TYR A 94 43.39 -54.69 -12.09
C TYR A 94 43.26 -54.39 -10.60
N THR A 95 44.19 -53.62 -10.04
CA THR A 95 44.11 -53.18 -8.65
C THR A 95 43.07 -52.06 -8.59
N LEU A 96 42.17 -52.17 -7.61
CA LEU A 96 41.13 -51.17 -7.35
C LEU A 96 41.71 -49.74 -7.31
N ARG A 97 42.92 -49.59 -6.73
CA ARG A 97 43.66 -48.33 -6.63
C ARG A 97 44.06 -47.75 -8.00
N GLY A 98 44.49 -48.58 -8.94
CA GLY A 98 44.86 -48.15 -10.29
C GLY A 98 43.64 -47.67 -11.10
N THR A 99 42.50 -48.35 -10.95
CA THR A 99 41.25 -47.91 -11.59
C THR A 99 40.74 -46.61 -10.98
N ILE A 100 40.71 -46.48 -9.65
CA ILE A 100 40.28 -45.23 -8.99
C ILE A 100 41.19 -44.05 -9.40
N ALA A 101 42.51 -44.26 -9.46
CA ALA A 101 43.44 -43.22 -9.90
C ALA A 101 43.15 -42.75 -11.34
N SER A 102 42.66 -43.63 -12.22
CA SER A 102 42.29 -43.28 -13.58
C SER A 102 40.98 -42.48 -13.70
N TRP A 103 40.11 -42.51 -12.69
CA TRP A 103 38.84 -41.77 -12.61
C TRP A 103 38.90 -40.52 -11.70
N SER A 104 40.10 -40.13 -11.27
CA SER A 104 40.30 -39.07 -10.27
C SER A 104 39.70 -37.72 -10.68
N PHE A 105 39.86 -37.32 -11.95
CA PHE A 105 39.32 -36.07 -12.47
C PHE A 105 37.79 -36.06 -12.49
N GLU A 106 37.14 -37.17 -12.86
CA GLU A 106 35.68 -37.27 -12.88
C GLU A 106 35.10 -37.31 -11.46
N ILE A 107 35.74 -38.05 -10.56
CA ILE A 107 35.34 -38.08 -9.13
C ILE A 107 35.49 -36.69 -8.52
N PHE A 108 36.58 -35.98 -8.81
CA PHE A 108 36.79 -34.62 -8.34
C PHE A 108 35.77 -33.64 -8.94
N ALA A 109 35.43 -33.76 -10.22
CA ALA A 109 34.42 -32.94 -10.86
C ALA A 109 33.02 -33.15 -10.24
N VAL A 110 32.63 -34.40 -9.96
CA VAL A 110 31.39 -34.71 -9.24
C VAL A 110 31.41 -34.15 -7.80
N PHE A 111 32.56 -34.20 -7.14
CA PHE A 111 32.71 -33.61 -5.80
C PHE A 111 32.53 -32.09 -5.82
N ILE A 112 33.14 -31.38 -6.78
CA ILE A 112 32.93 -29.93 -6.96
C ILE A 112 31.46 -29.63 -7.23
N SER A 113 30.82 -30.41 -8.10
CA SER A 113 29.39 -30.23 -8.42
C SER A 113 28.51 -30.35 -7.17
N LYS A 114 28.74 -31.39 -6.37
CA LYS A 114 28.07 -31.59 -5.08
C LYS A 114 28.35 -30.44 -4.12
N ALA A 115 29.61 -30.02 -3.97
CA ALA A 115 30.00 -28.95 -3.07
C ALA A 115 29.34 -27.61 -3.43
N ALA A 116 29.26 -27.28 -4.73
CA ALA A 116 28.61 -26.07 -5.22
C ALA A 116 27.10 -26.05 -4.90
N ILE A 117 26.40 -27.19 -5.05
CA ILE A 117 24.98 -27.29 -4.69
C ILE A 117 24.75 -27.20 -3.18
N VAL A 118 25.61 -27.82 -2.38
CA VAL A 118 25.54 -27.70 -0.90
C VAL A 118 25.76 -26.24 -0.47
N ALA A 119 26.72 -25.53 -1.08
CA ALA A 119 26.96 -24.12 -0.82
C ALA A 119 25.74 -23.27 -1.19
N ALA A 120 25.11 -23.52 -2.35
CA ALA A 120 23.89 -22.83 -2.76
C ALA A 120 22.75 -23.04 -1.75
N ILE A 121 22.53 -24.28 -1.29
CA ILE A 121 21.51 -24.61 -0.28
C ILE A 121 21.79 -23.91 1.06
N ALA A 122 23.05 -23.86 1.49
CA ALA A 122 23.45 -23.21 2.74
C ALA A 122 23.16 -21.70 2.72
N ILE A 123 23.48 -21.03 1.61
CA ILE A 123 23.19 -19.59 1.43
C ILE A 123 21.68 -19.34 1.38
N LEU A 124 20.95 -20.15 0.61
CA LEU A 124 19.49 -20.02 0.52
C LEU A 124 18.83 -20.19 1.90
N ARG A 125 19.30 -21.13 2.72
CA ARG A 125 18.76 -21.37 4.05
C ARG A 125 19.06 -20.25 5.05
N SER A 126 20.21 -19.58 4.92
CA SER A 126 20.57 -18.48 5.82
C SER A 126 19.83 -17.18 5.52
N TYR A 127 19.40 -16.97 4.27
CA TYR A 127 18.68 -15.77 3.81
C TYR A 127 17.19 -15.94 3.58
N ASP A 128 16.62 -17.13 3.83
CA ASP A 128 15.17 -17.34 3.73
C ASP A 128 14.42 -16.50 4.79
N ASN A 129 13.38 -15.78 4.33
CA ASN A 129 12.60 -14.82 5.12
C ASN A 129 13.41 -13.69 5.76
N ARG A 130 14.54 -13.30 5.16
CA ARG A 130 15.29 -12.10 5.56
C ARG A 130 15.03 -10.93 4.61
N PRO A 131 15.13 -9.67 5.09
CA PRO A 131 14.99 -8.51 4.23
C PRO A 131 16.16 -8.46 3.24
N LEU A 132 15.89 -8.04 2.01
CA LEU A 132 16.91 -7.94 0.95
C LEU A 132 18.03 -6.95 1.33
N SER A 133 17.73 -5.96 2.17
CA SER A 133 18.72 -5.01 2.72
C SER A 133 19.75 -5.66 3.64
N ALA A 134 19.49 -6.85 4.20
CA ALA A 134 20.47 -7.58 4.99
C ALA A 134 21.60 -8.19 4.12
N TRP A 135 21.44 -8.18 2.79
CA TRP A 135 22.48 -8.60 1.87
C TRP A 135 23.47 -7.46 1.61
N THR A 136 24.67 -7.57 2.16
CA THR A 136 25.72 -6.54 2.07
C THR A 136 26.82 -6.83 1.05
N PHE A 137 26.79 -7.99 0.40
CA PHE A 137 27.82 -8.41 -0.55
C PHE A 137 27.62 -7.75 -1.92
N SER A 138 28.72 -7.44 -2.63
CA SER A 138 28.69 -6.68 -3.89
C SER A 138 27.97 -7.40 -5.05
N LEU A 139 28.03 -8.74 -5.09
CA LEU A 139 27.28 -9.53 -6.06
C LEU A 139 25.87 -9.80 -5.53
N THR A 140 24.85 -9.69 -6.38
CA THR A 140 23.47 -10.00 -5.98
C THR A 140 23.33 -11.48 -5.59
N LEU A 141 22.38 -11.79 -4.70
CA LEU A 141 22.07 -13.16 -4.32
C LEU A 141 21.78 -14.06 -5.55
N ASN A 142 21.04 -13.52 -6.53
CA ASN A 142 20.76 -14.22 -7.79
C ASN A 142 22.04 -14.52 -8.58
N THR A 143 22.99 -13.58 -8.63
CA THR A 143 24.27 -13.77 -9.33
C THR A 143 25.08 -14.91 -8.71
N ILE A 144 25.14 -15.00 -7.37
CA ILE A 144 25.90 -16.07 -6.68
C ILE A 144 25.25 -17.44 -6.89
N ILE A 145 23.93 -17.54 -6.80
CA ILE A 145 23.25 -18.81 -7.05
C ILE A 145 23.41 -19.24 -8.51
N ALA A 146 23.36 -18.30 -9.47
CA ALA A 146 23.61 -18.59 -10.88
C ALA A 146 25.04 -19.07 -11.15
N THR A 147 26.05 -18.47 -10.51
CA THR A 147 27.45 -18.89 -10.69
C THR A 147 27.72 -20.26 -10.07
N LEU A 148 27.20 -20.53 -8.86
CA LEU A 148 27.28 -21.85 -8.22
C LEU A 148 26.53 -22.92 -9.04
N GLY A 149 25.38 -22.57 -9.61
CA GLY A 149 24.62 -23.44 -10.52
C GLY A 149 25.40 -23.78 -11.79
N THR A 150 25.98 -22.77 -12.43
CA THR A 150 26.81 -22.94 -13.63
C THR A 150 28.02 -23.82 -13.35
N LEU A 151 28.69 -23.60 -12.20
CA LEU A 151 29.82 -24.43 -11.76
C LEU A 151 29.40 -25.88 -11.52
N ALA A 152 28.25 -26.10 -10.86
CA ALA A 152 27.74 -27.44 -10.61
C ALA A 152 27.36 -28.17 -11.90
N ARG A 153 26.68 -27.48 -12.82
CA ARG A 153 26.25 -28.02 -14.12
C ARG A 153 27.42 -28.41 -15.00
N THR A 154 28.43 -27.54 -15.15
CA THR A 154 29.57 -27.76 -16.04
C THR A 154 30.47 -28.89 -15.58
N THR A 155 30.78 -28.96 -14.29
CA THR A 155 31.58 -30.04 -13.71
C THR A 155 30.87 -31.39 -13.75
N LEU A 156 29.53 -31.40 -13.57
CA LEU A 156 28.72 -32.61 -13.75
C LEU A 156 28.72 -33.09 -15.20
N ALA A 157 28.51 -32.17 -16.17
CA ALA A 157 28.49 -32.50 -17.60
C ALA A 157 29.84 -33.08 -18.06
N PHE A 158 30.96 -32.55 -17.58
CA PHE A 158 32.30 -33.07 -17.84
C PHE A 158 32.44 -34.55 -17.40
N ALA A 159 32.02 -34.87 -16.18
CA ALA A 159 32.09 -36.25 -15.67
C ALA A 159 31.21 -37.22 -16.46
N ILE A 160 30.01 -36.78 -16.86
CA ILE A 160 29.07 -37.60 -17.64
C ILE A 160 29.59 -37.88 -19.05
N SER A 161 30.15 -36.87 -19.72
CA SER A 161 30.73 -37.01 -21.05
C SER A 161 31.81 -38.11 -21.08
N ALA A 162 32.75 -38.08 -20.11
CA ALA A 162 33.76 -39.11 -19.96
C ALA A 162 33.18 -40.52 -19.69
N CYS A 163 32.10 -40.61 -18.91
CA CYS A 163 31.41 -41.87 -18.62
C CYS A 163 30.68 -42.43 -19.86
N ILE A 164 30.01 -41.60 -20.65
CA ILE A 164 29.40 -42.01 -21.94
C ILE A 164 30.48 -42.55 -22.89
N GLY A 165 31.61 -41.85 -22.99
CA GLY A 165 32.76 -42.30 -23.79
C GLY A 165 33.29 -43.67 -23.34
N GLN A 166 33.35 -43.93 -22.04
CA GLN A 166 33.73 -45.25 -21.52
C GLN A 166 32.65 -46.32 -21.79
N GLN A 167 31.38 -45.96 -21.66
CA GLN A 167 30.25 -46.87 -21.86
C GLN A 167 30.17 -47.38 -23.30
N LYS A 168 30.57 -46.56 -24.28
CA LYS A 168 30.76 -46.95 -25.69
C LYS A 168 31.57 -48.24 -25.80
N TRP A 169 32.74 -48.28 -25.16
CA TRP A 169 33.62 -49.44 -25.19
C TRP A 169 33.02 -50.64 -24.43
N GLY A 170 32.28 -50.39 -23.35
CA GLY A 170 31.62 -51.45 -22.57
C GLY A 170 30.53 -52.16 -23.38
N TRP A 171 29.78 -51.39 -24.17
CA TRP A 171 28.75 -51.91 -25.08
C TRP A 171 29.33 -52.90 -26.09
N PHE A 172 30.37 -52.48 -26.83
CA PHE A 172 31.00 -53.31 -27.86
C PHE A 172 31.80 -54.50 -27.31
N ARG A 173 32.16 -54.48 -26.02
CA ARG A 173 32.78 -55.65 -25.37
C ARG A 173 31.74 -56.69 -24.95
N ARG A 174 30.54 -56.27 -24.55
CA ARG A 174 29.44 -57.18 -24.16
C ARG A 174 28.67 -57.71 -25.37
N ARG A 175 28.49 -56.88 -26.38
CA ARG A 175 27.59 -57.13 -27.52
C ARG A 175 28.26 -56.76 -28.84
N SER A 176 27.92 -57.50 -29.89
CA SER A 176 28.17 -57.11 -31.29
C SER A 176 27.02 -56.22 -31.76
N ASP A 177 27.33 -55.04 -32.27
CA ASP A 177 26.34 -54.05 -32.73
C ASP A 177 26.89 -53.22 -33.89
N ASP A 178 26.04 -52.48 -34.58
CA ASP A 178 26.43 -51.75 -35.79
C ASP A 178 27.32 -50.55 -35.48
N LEU A 179 28.15 -50.11 -36.45
CA LEU A 179 28.97 -48.89 -36.30
C LEU A 179 28.11 -47.64 -36.03
N VAL A 180 26.84 -47.64 -36.43
CA VAL A 180 25.87 -46.59 -36.06
C VAL A 180 25.78 -46.42 -34.55
N ALA A 181 25.83 -47.52 -33.77
CA ALA A 181 25.80 -47.46 -32.32
C ALA A 181 27.05 -46.74 -31.77
N PHE A 182 28.22 -46.96 -32.38
CA PHE A 182 29.46 -46.27 -32.01
C PHE A 182 29.36 -44.76 -32.22
N GLU A 183 28.82 -44.33 -33.38
CA GLU A 183 28.57 -42.93 -33.70
C GLU A 183 27.56 -42.29 -32.73
N ARG A 184 26.49 -43.01 -32.36
CA ARG A 184 25.47 -42.50 -31.41
C ARG A 184 26.02 -42.27 -30.01
N PHE A 185 26.89 -43.15 -29.50
CA PHE A 185 27.54 -42.94 -28.21
C PHE A 185 28.50 -41.74 -28.25
N ASP A 186 29.22 -41.56 -29.36
CA ASP A 186 30.15 -40.45 -29.56
C ASP A 186 29.42 -39.10 -29.74
N GLU A 187 28.30 -39.09 -30.47
CA GLU A 187 27.41 -37.93 -30.59
C GLU A 187 26.83 -37.54 -29.22
N ALA A 188 26.46 -38.53 -28.40
CA ALA A 188 25.87 -38.31 -27.08
C ALA A 188 26.83 -37.74 -26.03
N SER A 189 28.13 -38.01 -26.14
CA SER A 189 29.12 -37.42 -25.23
C SER A 189 29.43 -35.96 -25.54
N ARG A 190 29.13 -35.50 -26.77
CA ARG A 190 29.39 -34.13 -27.25
C ARG A 190 28.30 -33.11 -26.93
N GLY A 191 27.09 -33.55 -26.58
CA GLY A 191 26.06 -32.61 -26.17
C GLY A 191 24.65 -33.17 -26.07
N PRO A 192 23.67 -32.29 -25.76
CA PRO A 192 22.29 -32.68 -25.51
C PRO A 192 21.60 -33.33 -26.72
N TRP A 193 21.92 -32.91 -27.94
CA TRP A 193 21.29 -33.44 -29.16
C TRP A 193 21.65 -34.91 -29.43
N GLY A 194 22.93 -35.27 -29.27
CA GLY A 194 23.31 -36.68 -29.31
C GLY A 194 22.72 -37.47 -28.13
N GLY A 195 22.63 -36.83 -26.96
CA GLY A 195 22.01 -37.41 -25.77
C GLY A 195 20.54 -37.79 -25.98
N THR A 196 19.72 -36.90 -26.56
CA THR A 196 18.31 -37.22 -26.86
C THR A 196 18.19 -38.38 -27.83
N ARG A 197 19.00 -38.41 -28.90
CA ARG A 197 19.01 -39.49 -29.88
C ARG A 197 19.39 -40.83 -29.24
N LEU A 198 20.40 -40.84 -28.37
CA LEU A 198 20.82 -42.03 -27.64
C LEU A 198 19.75 -42.50 -26.64
N PHE A 199 19.09 -41.58 -25.94
CA PHE A 199 18.01 -41.89 -25.00
C PHE A 199 16.82 -42.57 -25.68
N VAL A 200 16.37 -42.02 -26.82
CA VAL A 200 15.25 -42.56 -27.61
C VAL A 200 15.57 -43.95 -28.17
N TRP A 201 16.82 -44.17 -28.59
CA TRP A 201 17.25 -45.48 -29.10
C TRP A 201 17.29 -46.54 -28.01
N LEU A 202 17.86 -46.22 -26.83
CA LEU A 202 18.03 -47.19 -25.75
C LEU A 202 16.74 -47.53 -24.99
N ARG A 203 15.71 -46.66 -25.02
CA ARG A 203 14.41 -46.84 -24.35
C ARG A 203 14.54 -47.32 -22.89
N LEU A 204 15.46 -46.73 -22.12
CA LEU A 204 15.78 -47.08 -20.71
C LEU A 204 16.27 -48.51 -20.44
N ARG A 205 16.55 -49.32 -21.47
CA ARG A 205 16.99 -50.72 -21.30
C ARG A 205 18.43 -50.87 -20.81
N HIS A 206 19.18 -49.77 -20.74
CA HIS A 206 20.59 -49.76 -20.38
C HIS A 206 20.96 -48.49 -19.61
N TRP A 207 21.92 -48.60 -18.69
CA TRP A 207 22.37 -47.50 -17.83
C TRP A 207 22.91 -46.29 -18.60
N ALA A 208 23.39 -46.47 -19.83
CA ALA A 208 23.74 -45.37 -20.75
C ALA A 208 22.58 -44.39 -20.99
N ALA A 209 21.33 -44.84 -20.91
CA ALA A 209 20.16 -43.97 -21.00
C ALA A 209 20.09 -42.97 -19.84
N LEU A 210 20.62 -43.33 -18.66
CA LEU A 210 20.69 -42.44 -17.51
C LEU A 210 21.72 -41.33 -17.72
N GLY A 211 22.89 -41.63 -18.31
CA GLY A 211 23.87 -40.63 -18.73
C GLY A 211 23.28 -39.67 -19.78
N ALA A 212 22.59 -40.20 -20.79
CA ALA A 212 21.89 -39.41 -21.79
C ALA A 212 20.80 -38.50 -21.19
N LEU A 213 20.01 -38.99 -20.23
CA LEU A 213 18.99 -38.23 -19.51
C LEU A 213 19.62 -37.04 -18.77
N VAL A 214 20.72 -37.25 -18.05
CA VAL A 214 21.38 -36.16 -17.31
C VAL A 214 22.02 -35.17 -18.27
N THR A 215 22.64 -35.59 -19.37
CA THR A 215 23.17 -34.68 -20.41
C THR A 215 22.08 -33.73 -20.92
N VAL A 216 20.88 -34.24 -21.23
CA VAL A 216 19.74 -33.40 -21.64
C VAL A 216 19.22 -32.56 -20.48
N GLY A 217 19.10 -33.17 -19.30
CA GLY A 217 18.57 -32.53 -18.11
C GLY A 217 19.41 -31.35 -17.60
N THR A 218 20.70 -31.30 -17.92
CA THR A 218 21.54 -30.13 -17.59
C THR A 218 20.98 -28.84 -18.18
N LEU A 219 20.27 -28.87 -19.32
CA LEU A 219 19.70 -27.68 -19.97
C LEU A 219 18.75 -26.88 -19.07
N ALA A 220 17.92 -27.57 -18.29
CA ALA A 220 16.98 -26.92 -17.38
C ALA A 220 17.58 -26.65 -15.99
N PHE A 221 18.86 -26.97 -15.76
CA PHE A 221 19.47 -26.83 -14.43
C PHE A 221 19.46 -25.38 -13.92
N ASP A 222 19.91 -24.44 -14.75
CA ASP A 222 20.03 -23.03 -14.37
C ASP A 222 18.65 -22.33 -14.23
N PRO A 223 17.68 -22.49 -15.15
CA PRO A 223 16.33 -21.93 -14.98
C PRO A 223 15.66 -22.37 -13.67
N PHE A 224 15.79 -23.65 -13.29
CA PHE A 224 15.22 -24.14 -12.04
C PHE A 224 15.93 -23.58 -10.81
N LEU A 225 17.26 -23.43 -10.85
CA LEU A 225 18.01 -22.79 -9.75
C LEU A 225 17.65 -21.30 -9.59
N GLN A 226 17.47 -20.56 -10.69
CA GLN A 226 17.04 -19.16 -10.64
C GLN A 226 15.61 -19.04 -10.10
N ALA A 227 14.71 -19.98 -10.44
CA ALA A 227 13.33 -19.99 -9.96
C ALA A 227 13.19 -20.26 -8.44
N VAL A 228 14.25 -20.69 -7.77
CA VAL A 228 14.25 -20.92 -6.31
C VAL A 228 14.11 -19.61 -5.54
N ILE A 229 14.62 -18.48 -6.07
CA ILE A 229 14.56 -17.19 -5.38
C ILE A 229 13.34 -16.41 -5.85
N THR A 230 12.51 -15.99 -4.91
CA THR A 230 11.42 -15.05 -5.15
C THR A 230 11.44 -13.93 -4.12
N THR A 231 10.93 -12.76 -4.49
CA THR A 231 10.83 -11.62 -3.60
C THR A 231 9.37 -11.32 -3.27
N ASN A 232 9.10 -11.11 -1.98
CA ASN A 232 7.78 -10.71 -1.50
C ASN A 232 7.92 -9.39 -0.73
N GLY A 233 7.13 -8.38 -1.06
CA GLY A 233 7.07 -7.15 -0.29
C GLY A 233 6.07 -7.26 0.87
N ARG A 234 6.42 -6.70 2.03
CA ARG A 234 5.50 -6.50 3.16
C ARG A 234 5.78 -5.16 3.85
N LEU A 235 4.80 -4.66 4.60
CA LEU A 235 5.00 -3.52 5.48
C LEU A 235 5.67 -3.99 6.77
N ASP A 236 6.80 -3.38 7.12
CA ASP A 236 7.44 -3.56 8.42
C ASP A 236 7.48 -2.25 9.19
N ASP A 237 7.35 -2.37 10.50
CA ASP A 237 7.50 -1.27 11.45
C ASP A 237 8.98 -0.82 11.48
N ILE A 238 9.21 0.48 11.32
CA ILE A 238 10.52 1.12 11.45
C ILE A 238 10.48 2.23 12.51
N ILE A 239 11.63 2.46 13.14
CA ILE A 239 11.81 3.57 14.06
C ILE A 239 12.29 4.77 13.24
N THR A 240 11.49 5.84 13.21
CA THR A 240 11.85 7.12 12.58
C THR A 240 11.94 8.22 13.64
N GLU A 241 12.78 9.21 13.41
CA GLU A 241 12.83 10.44 14.20
C GLU A 241 12.55 11.66 13.28
N PRO A 242 11.45 12.41 13.48
CA PRO A 242 10.38 12.18 14.46
C PRO A 242 9.55 10.91 14.14
N GLY A 243 9.05 10.27 15.20
CA GLY A 243 8.17 9.11 15.10
C GLY A 243 6.76 9.48 14.63
N ALA A 244 5.95 8.49 14.27
CA ALA A 244 4.56 8.74 13.94
C ALA A 244 3.80 9.26 15.17
N SER A 245 3.02 10.32 15.02
CA SER A 245 2.21 10.88 16.10
C SER A 245 0.89 11.45 15.60
N ILE A 246 -0.14 11.46 16.42
CA ILE A 246 -1.44 12.06 16.10
C ILE A 246 -2.00 12.82 17.30
N GLY A 247 -2.80 13.85 17.04
CA GLY A 247 -3.49 14.61 18.08
C GLY A 247 -4.37 13.73 18.96
N ASN A 248 -4.16 13.82 20.28
CA ASN A 248 -4.94 13.10 21.28
C ASN A 248 -5.37 14.10 22.36
N ALA A 249 -6.65 14.16 22.71
CA ALA A 249 -7.16 15.08 23.73
C ALA A 249 -7.43 14.35 25.05
N LEU A 250 -6.37 14.06 25.82
CA LEU A 250 -6.51 13.48 27.17
C LEU A 250 -6.90 14.54 28.21
N ARG A 251 -6.34 15.74 28.07
CA ARG A 251 -6.77 16.95 28.78
C ARG A 251 -7.18 18.02 27.78
N VAL A 252 -8.43 18.47 27.86
CA VAL A 252 -8.97 19.59 27.09
C VAL A 252 -9.01 20.81 27.97
N ASP A 253 -8.22 21.81 27.62
CA ASP A 253 -8.21 23.11 28.27
C ASP A 253 -8.49 24.21 27.23
N GLY A 254 -9.19 25.25 27.66
CA GLY A 254 -9.65 26.32 26.78
C GLY A 254 -10.65 27.23 27.50
N GLY A 255 -11.00 28.33 26.85
CA GLY A 255 -11.91 29.32 27.42
C GLY A 255 -11.23 30.28 28.40
N LYS A 256 -11.77 31.50 28.47
CA LYS A 256 -11.39 32.48 29.48
C LYS A 256 -12.61 32.86 30.29
N THR A 257 -12.57 32.55 31.59
CA THR A 257 -13.58 32.95 32.55
C THR A 257 -13.34 34.39 33.01
N ILE A 258 -14.35 35.23 32.87
CA ILE A 258 -14.35 36.63 33.29
C ILE A 258 -15.24 36.73 34.52
N LYS A 259 -14.66 37.23 35.62
CA LYS A 259 -15.38 37.50 36.87
C LYS A 259 -16.06 38.86 36.77
N LEU A 260 -17.39 38.89 36.72
CA LEU A 260 -18.17 40.13 36.74
C LEU A 260 -18.30 40.61 38.18
N ALA A 261 -17.57 41.68 38.54
CA ALA A 261 -17.80 42.42 39.76
C ALA A 261 -18.82 43.53 39.50
N LEU A 262 -20.06 43.37 39.92
CA LEU A 262 -21.01 44.48 39.96
C LEU A 262 -20.56 45.46 41.07
N PRO A 263 -20.30 46.76 40.77
CA PRO A 263 -20.12 47.74 41.84
C PRO A 263 -21.43 47.81 42.65
N PRO A 264 -21.37 47.95 43.99
CA PRO A 264 -22.58 48.05 44.78
C PRO A 264 -23.39 49.26 44.33
N PRO A 265 -24.73 49.18 44.25
CA PRO A 265 -25.54 50.39 44.25
C PRO A 265 -25.17 51.19 45.51
N ILE A 266 -24.87 52.47 45.30
CA ILE A 266 -24.49 53.41 46.37
C ILE A 266 -25.57 53.31 47.47
N ASN A 267 -25.17 52.91 48.68
CA ASN A 267 -25.96 52.81 49.93
C ASN A 267 -26.68 51.49 50.29
N LEU A 268 -26.06 50.33 50.06
CA LEU A 268 -26.41 49.11 50.82
C LEU A 268 -25.14 48.48 51.40
N GLU A 269 -25.13 48.29 52.72
CA GLU A 269 -24.05 47.60 53.43
C GLU A 269 -23.72 46.27 52.75
N VAL A 270 -22.43 46.05 52.57
CA VAL A 270 -21.84 44.90 51.87
C VAL A 270 -22.22 43.61 52.62
N LEU A 271 -23.16 42.84 52.09
CA LEU A 271 -23.21 41.41 52.38
C LEU A 271 -21.88 40.80 51.89
N PRO A 272 -21.06 40.17 52.75
CA PRO A 272 -19.69 39.77 52.40
C PRO A 272 -19.58 38.73 51.27
N ASN A 273 -20.68 38.10 50.86
CA ASN A 273 -20.69 36.97 49.94
C ASN A 273 -21.82 37.10 48.92
N ARG A 274 -21.71 38.02 47.95
CA ARG A 274 -22.49 37.87 46.71
C ARG A 274 -21.79 36.84 45.83
N PRO A 275 -22.53 35.89 45.24
CA PRO A 275 -21.93 34.95 44.28
C PRO A 275 -21.33 35.75 43.12
N GLN A 276 -20.03 35.56 42.86
CA GLN A 276 -19.38 36.16 41.70
C GLN A 276 -19.96 35.52 40.45
N GLU A 277 -20.62 36.33 39.61
CA GLU A 277 -21.07 35.86 38.31
C GLU A 277 -19.84 35.67 37.42
N ASN A 278 -19.60 34.44 37.00
CA ASN A 278 -18.64 34.14 35.96
C ASN A 278 -19.36 34.17 34.61
N THR A 279 -18.72 34.78 33.61
CA THR A 279 -19.13 34.66 32.21
C THR A 279 -17.93 34.20 31.41
N ASN A 280 -18.15 33.30 30.46
CA ASN A 280 -17.10 32.83 29.57
C ASN A 280 -17.21 33.59 28.25
N ARG A 281 -16.07 33.97 27.69
CA ARG A 281 -16.05 34.60 26.37
C ARG A 281 -16.13 33.50 25.29
N PRO A 282 -17.02 33.60 24.29
CA PRO A 282 -16.99 32.69 23.15
C PRO A 282 -15.65 32.80 22.41
N GLU A 283 -15.05 31.67 22.10
CA GLU A 283 -13.76 31.61 21.40
C GLU A 283 -13.96 31.50 19.89
N PHE A 284 -13.12 32.20 19.14
CA PHE A 284 -13.23 32.26 17.69
C PHE A 284 -13.08 30.90 17.02
N TRP A 285 -12.18 30.03 17.51
CA TRP A 285 -11.99 28.71 16.91
C TRP A 285 -13.20 27.80 17.13
N LEU A 286 -13.86 27.87 18.29
CA LEU A 286 -15.10 27.12 18.57
C LEU A 286 -16.22 27.57 17.62
N LEU A 287 -16.38 28.88 17.47
CA LEU A 287 -17.36 29.45 16.55
C LEU A 287 -17.08 29.04 15.09
N SER A 288 -15.80 29.04 14.70
CA SER A 288 -15.35 28.60 13.37
C SER A 288 -15.65 27.12 13.14
N SER A 289 -15.36 26.23 14.10
CA SER A 289 -15.66 24.80 14.00
C SER A 289 -17.17 24.54 13.92
N ILE A 290 -17.97 25.27 14.69
CA ILE A 290 -19.44 25.19 14.62
C ILE A 290 -19.93 25.58 13.22
N TYR A 291 -19.48 26.71 12.68
CA TYR A 291 -19.90 27.15 11.35
C TYR A 291 -19.39 26.23 10.23
N ASN A 292 -18.17 25.70 10.34
CA ASN A 292 -17.62 24.76 9.36
C ASN A 292 -18.45 23.46 9.31
N GLY A 293 -18.83 22.91 10.49
CA GLY A 293 -19.68 21.73 10.55
C GLY A 293 -21.12 21.96 10.05
N LEU A 294 -21.62 23.20 10.12
CA LEU A 294 -22.94 23.58 9.61
C LEU A 294 -22.96 23.77 8.08
N THR A 295 -21.83 24.12 7.45
CA THR A 295 -21.77 24.30 6.00
C THR A 295 -21.74 22.95 5.26
N ASN A 296 -22.78 22.70 4.46
CA ASN A 296 -22.90 21.51 3.62
C ASN A 296 -22.04 21.62 2.34
N THR A 297 -20.72 21.72 2.48
CA THR A 297 -19.83 21.60 1.32
C THR A 297 -19.73 20.13 0.93
N THR A 298 -20.17 19.80 -0.28
CA THR A 298 -20.09 18.46 -0.92
C THR A 298 -18.67 17.90 -0.99
N THR A 299 -17.67 18.74 -0.79
CA THR A 299 -16.35 18.32 -0.34
C THR A 299 -16.41 18.11 1.17
N GLN A 300 -16.53 16.86 1.62
CA GLN A 300 -15.96 16.41 2.89
C GLN A 300 -14.47 16.77 2.88
N ARG A 301 -14.12 18.04 3.09
CA ARG A 301 -12.80 18.41 3.53
C ARG A 301 -12.82 18.05 5.00
N SER A 302 -12.61 16.76 5.25
CA SER A 302 -12.26 16.26 6.57
C SER A 302 -11.09 17.13 7.01
N GLU A 303 -11.34 18.07 7.92
CA GLU A 303 -10.30 18.63 8.77
C GLU A 303 -9.78 17.45 9.60
N SER A 304 -9.03 16.56 8.96
CA SER A 304 -8.47 15.40 9.63
C SER A 304 -7.53 15.94 10.70
N THR A 305 -7.66 15.41 11.91
CA THR A 305 -6.75 15.69 13.00
C THR A 305 -5.30 15.66 12.53
N ALA A 306 -4.53 16.68 12.90
CA ALA A 306 -3.14 16.81 12.56
C ALA A 306 -2.35 15.58 13.02
N PHE A 307 -1.62 14.99 12.06
CA PHE A 307 -0.76 13.84 12.29
C PHE A 307 0.63 14.07 11.71
N GLN A 308 1.62 13.39 12.26
CA GLN A 308 2.95 13.21 11.68
C GLN A 308 3.10 11.76 11.26
N CYS A 309 3.39 11.54 9.97
CA CYS A 309 3.67 10.22 9.42
C CYS A 309 4.67 10.37 8.26
N ALA A 310 5.95 10.07 8.51
CA ALA A 310 7.02 10.35 7.54
C ALA A 310 6.91 9.52 6.24
N THR A 311 6.40 8.29 6.32
CA THR A 311 6.36 7.35 5.19
C THR A 311 5.01 7.31 4.48
N GLY A 312 4.02 8.04 4.99
CA GLY A 312 2.63 7.95 4.53
C GLY A 312 1.92 6.63 4.87
N ASN A 313 2.56 5.70 5.59
CA ASN A 313 1.93 4.49 6.13
C ASN A 313 2.26 4.38 7.62
N CYS A 314 1.27 4.59 8.48
CA CYS A 314 1.46 4.58 9.92
C CYS A 314 0.30 3.90 10.63
N THR A 315 0.57 3.28 11.77
CA THR A 315 -0.45 2.60 12.59
C THR A 315 -0.33 3.03 14.04
N TRP A 316 -1.46 3.20 14.71
CA TRP A 316 -1.52 3.53 16.14
C TRP A 316 -2.22 2.39 16.88
N ALA A 317 -1.74 2.09 18.09
CA ALA A 317 -2.52 1.26 19.00
C ALA A 317 -3.81 1.99 19.39
N PRO A 318 -4.93 1.28 19.64
CA PRO A 318 -6.18 1.90 20.07
C PRO A 318 -5.97 2.85 21.25
N TYR A 319 -6.60 4.02 21.20
CA TYR A 319 -6.45 5.05 22.23
C TYR A 319 -7.75 5.81 22.47
N VAL A 320 -7.85 6.41 23.65
CA VAL A 320 -9.00 7.21 24.06
C VAL A 320 -8.66 8.69 23.93
N SER A 321 -9.61 9.46 23.39
CA SER A 321 -9.55 10.93 23.34
C SER A 321 -10.90 11.53 23.69
N ALA A 322 -10.90 12.70 24.33
CA ALA A 322 -12.10 13.50 24.53
C ALA A 322 -12.66 13.96 23.17
N ALA A 323 -13.99 14.04 23.09
CA ALA A 323 -14.72 14.44 21.91
C ALA A 323 -16.04 15.12 22.27
N VAL A 324 -16.61 15.82 21.30
CA VAL A 324 -18.02 16.21 21.28
C VAL A 324 -18.75 15.16 20.44
N CYS A 325 -19.79 14.57 21.00
CA CYS A 325 -20.66 13.62 20.34
C CYS A 325 -22.04 14.23 20.09
N ASN A 326 -22.78 13.63 19.16
CA ASN A 326 -24.15 14.00 18.88
C ASN A 326 -25.11 12.80 19.03
N LYS A 327 -26.40 13.09 19.19
CA LYS A 327 -27.47 12.10 19.07
C LYS A 327 -28.77 12.81 18.69
N CYS A 328 -29.44 12.33 17.64
CA CYS A 328 -30.72 12.85 17.19
C CYS A 328 -31.85 11.82 17.36
N ARG A 329 -33.05 12.29 17.72
CA ARG A 329 -34.28 11.50 17.85
C ARG A 329 -35.43 12.21 17.15
N ASP A 330 -36.28 11.43 16.48
CA ASP A 330 -37.58 11.90 16.01
C ASP A 330 -38.53 11.99 17.20
N VAL A 331 -39.13 13.16 17.39
CA VAL A 331 -40.08 13.46 18.48
C VAL A 331 -41.42 13.93 17.94
N SER A 332 -41.70 13.70 16.66
CA SER A 332 -42.93 14.11 15.99
C SER A 332 -44.19 13.58 16.68
N ASP A 333 -44.09 12.42 17.34
CA ASP A 333 -45.20 11.80 18.06
C ASP A 333 -45.63 12.54 19.34
N THR A 334 -44.75 13.38 19.88
CA THR A 334 -45.03 14.18 21.09
C THR A 334 -45.65 15.55 20.80
N LEU A 335 -45.90 15.85 19.52
CA LEU A 335 -46.48 17.12 19.11
C LEU A 335 -47.92 17.27 19.62
N GLU A 336 -48.14 18.31 20.41
CA GLU A 336 -49.48 18.75 20.80
C GLU A 336 -50.02 19.74 19.76
N VAL A 337 -51.32 19.64 19.44
CA VAL A 337 -51.96 20.47 18.42
C VAL A 337 -52.97 21.39 19.08
N THR A 338 -52.86 22.69 18.78
CA THR A 338 -53.82 23.71 19.21
C THR A 338 -54.28 24.53 18.02
N THR A 339 -55.57 24.86 17.95
CA THR A 339 -56.13 25.68 16.88
C THR A 339 -56.59 27.02 17.44
N GLY A 340 -56.37 28.10 16.70
CA GLY A 340 -56.82 29.43 17.09
C GLY A 340 -57.31 30.23 15.88
N SER A 341 -57.95 31.36 16.14
CA SER A 341 -58.35 32.32 15.11
C SER A 341 -57.90 33.71 15.54
N GLY A 342 -57.22 34.46 14.67
CA GLY A 342 -56.67 35.75 15.06
C GLY A 342 -55.77 36.36 14.00
N ASN A 343 -54.96 37.34 14.41
CA ASN A 343 -54.02 38.04 13.53
C ASN A 343 -52.61 37.43 13.54
N ASP A 344 -52.32 36.49 14.44
CA ASP A 344 -50.99 35.95 14.74
C ASP A 344 -50.80 34.50 14.27
N GLY A 345 -51.32 34.16 13.09
CA GLY A 345 -51.29 32.78 12.59
C GLY A 345 -49.93 32.29 12.10
N SER A 346 -48.88 33.11 12.12
CA SER A 346 -47.49 32.73 11.79
C SER A 346 -46.52 33.34 12.81
N TYR A 347 -45.34 32.74 12.98
CA TYR A 347 -44.26 33.37 13.76
C TYR A 347 -43.53 34.43 12.94
N ILE A 348 -43.41 34.23 11.63
CA ILE A 348 -42.92 35.27 10.74
C ILE A 348 -43.97 36.38 10.66
N PRO A 349 -43.62 37.65 10.94
CA PRO A 349 -44.57 38.74 10.86
C PRO A 349 -44.90 39.05 9.39
N ASN A 350 -46.17 39.40 9.13
CA ASN A 350 -46.56 39.95 7.84
C ASN A 350 -45.96 41.36 7.64
N PRO A 351 -45.77 41.82 6.40
CA PRO A 351 -45.50 43.22 6.10
C PRO A 351 -46.52 44.13 6.77
N SER A 352 -46.08 45.32 7.22
CA SER A 352 -46.89 46.24 8.04
C SER A 352 -48.22 46.69 7.39
N ASN A 353 -48.30 46.62 6.06
CA ASN A 353 -49.48 46.95 5.26
C ASN A 353 -50.46 45.79 5.07
N ILE A 354 -50.16 44.58 5.57
CA ILE A 354 -50.97 43.37 5.39
C ILE A 354 -51.49 42.90 6.74
N ARG A 355 -52.81 42.90 6.90
CA ARG A 355 -53.50 42.39 8.09
C ARG A 355 -54.43 41.27 7.69
N ILE A 356 -54.22 40.11 8.30
CA ILE A 356 -54.97 38.89 8.02
C ILE A 356 -55.56 38.42 9.32
N ARG A 357 -56.84 38.09 9.30
CA ARG A 357 -57.49 37.39 10.40
C ARG A 357 -58.05 36.08 9.86
N ASN A 358 -57.54 34.96 10.33
CA ASN A 358 -58.05 33.64 9.95
C ASN A 358 -57.75 32.59 11.03
N ASN A 359 -58.18 31.36 10.77
CA ASN A 359 -57.82 30.18 11.54
C ASN A 359 -56.35 29.80 11.27
N PHE A 360 -55.70 29.35 12.32
CA PHE A 360 -54.34 28.83 12.30
C PHE A 360 -54.22 27.63 13.22
N THR A 361 -53.35 26.70 12.83
CA THR A 361 -52.98 25.54 13.65
C THR A 361 -51.56 25.74 14.18
N ASN A 362 -51.38 25.49 15.47
CA ASN A 362 -50.11 25.60 16.18
C ASN A 362 -49.72 24.24 16.75
N TYR A 363 -48.54 23.77 16.33
CA TYR A 363 -47.92 22.55 16.80
C TYR A 363 -46.90 22.88 17.88
N LEU A 364 -47.08 22.28 19.05
CA LEU A 364 -46.38 22.61 20.29
C LEU A 364 -45.49 21.45 20.75
N LEU A 365 -44.32 21.81 21.26
CA LEU A 365 -43.44 21.02 22.11
C LEU A 365 -43.13 21.85 23.37
N PRO A 366 -42.63 21.24 24.46
CA PRO A 366 -42.47 21.91 25.76
C PRO A 366 -41.72 23.26 25.73
N TYR A 367 -40.81 23.46 24.78
CA TYR A 367 -40.08 24.71 24.60
C TYR A 367 -39.91 25.13 23.13
N ALA A 368 -40.66 24.55 22.19
CA ALA A 368 -40.60 24.93 20.78
C ALA A 368 -41.97 24.80 20.14
N SER A 369 -42.25 25.60 19.11
CA SER A 369 -43.54 25.50 18.43
C SER A 369 -43.47 26.07 17.02
N ILE A 370 -44.34 25.58 16.16
CA ILE A 370 -44.51 26.07 14.79
C ILE A 370 -46.00 26.28 14.51
N ARG A 371 -46.34 27.47 14.02
CA ARG A 371 -47.71 27.81 13.64
C ARG A 371 -47.75 28.42 12.26
N ASN A 372 -48.78 28.04 11.52
CA ASN A 372 -49.11 28.62 10.22
C ASN A 372 -50.63 28.73 10.08
N TRP A 373 -51.03 29.60 9.15
CA TRP A 373 -52.42 29.76 8.75
C TRP A 373 -52.94 28.52 8.02
N ASP A 374 -54.22 28.19 8.22
CA ASP A 374 -54.88 27.02 7.62
C ASP A 374 -55.39 27.29 6.19
N PHE A 375 -54.70 28.15 5.43
CA PHE A 375 -55.09 28.46 4.05
C PHE A 375 -54.84 27.28 3.11
N TYR A 376 -55.71 27.15 2.11
CA TYR A 376 -55.44 26.38 0.91
C TYR A 376 -54.71 27.26 -0.11
N PHE A 377 -53.57 26.81 -0.61
CA PHE A 377 -52.75 27.53 -1.60
C PHE A 377 -52.90 26.86 -2.98
N ASP A 378 -53.16 27.63 -4.05
CA ASP A 378 -53.23 27.14 -5.44
C ASP A 378 -51.85 27.27 -6.12
N ASP A 379 -51.49 26.34 -7.02
CA ASP A 379 -50.19 26.30 -7.71
C ASP A 379 -50.05 27.44 -8.74
N ARG A 380 -51.18 27.99 -9.23
CA ARG A 380 -51.22 29.15 -10.15
C ARG A 380 -50.65 30.45 -9.55
N ASP A 381 -50.38 30.43 -8.25
CA ASP A 381 -49.99 31.57 -7.44
C ASP A 381 -48.48 31.56 -7.08
N ARG A 382 -47.69 30.58 -7.53
CA ARG A 382 -46.29 30.46 -7.14
C ARG A 382 -45.41 31.60 -7.72
N TYR A 383 -44.85 32.44 -6.85
CA TYR A 383 -43.87 33.46 -7.26
C TYR A 383 -42.45 32.87 -7.29
N SER A 384 -41.83 32.83 -8.46
CA SER A 384 -40.48 32.30 -8.70
C SER A 384 -39.44 33.43 -8.78
N GLY A 385 -39.26 34.21 -7.72
CA GLY A 385 -38.22 35.24 -7.61
C GLY A 385 -37.00 34.76 -6.79
N PRO A 386 -35.79 35.35 -6.97
CA PRO A 386 -34.55 34.88 -6.34
C PRO A 386 -34.34 35.33 -4.88
N ASN A 387 -35.36 35.87 -4.21
CA ASN A 387 -35.24 36.55 -2.91
C ASN A 387 -35.91 35.69 -1.81
N TRP A 388 -35.59 35.92 -0.53
CA TRP A 388 -36.25 35.26 0.60
C TRP A 388 -37.78 35.42 0.61
N TRP A 389 -38.29 36.46 -0.05
CA TRP A 389 -39.72 36.67 -0.32
C TRP A 389 -40.39 35.60 -1.18
N SER A 390 -39.66 34.79 -1.95
CA SER A 390 -40.22 33.61 -2.62
C SER A 390 -40.81 32.60 -1.62
N TYR A 391 -40.29 32.54 -0.39
CA TYR A 391 -40.80 31.65 0.66
C TYR A 391 -42.10 32.16 1.32
N THR A 392 -42.45 33.43 1.16
CA THR A 392 -43.61 34.08 1.81
C THR A 392 -44.63 34.68 0.84
N THR A 393 -44.47 34.48 -0.48
CA THR A 393 -45.37 35.03 -1.49
C THR A 393 -46.19 33.94 -2.16
N ASN A 394 -47.52 34.11 -2.19
CA ASN A 394 -48.44 33.29 -2.97
C ASN A 394 -49.46 34.20 -3.69
N GLY A 395 -49.40 34.24 -5.01
CA GLY A 395 -50.45 34.79 -5.90
C GLY A 395 -50.38 36.30 -6.03
N GLY A 396 -49.19 36.87 -5.85
CA GLY A 396 -49.03 38.31 -5.68
C GLY A 396 -49.50 38.84 -4.32
N ARG A 397 -49.95 37.97 -3.41
CA ARG A 397 -50.26 38.30 -2.01
C ARG A 397 -49.13 37.80 -1.10
N MET A 398 -48.66 38.66 -0.18
CA MET A 398 -47.58 38.31 0.74
C MET A 398 -48.19 37.73 2.03
N TYR A 399 -47.95 36.44 2.26
CA TYR A 399 -48.40 35.70 3.43
C TYR A 399 -47.18 35.15 4.17
N ALA A 400 -46.92 35.64 5.37
CA ALA A 400 -45.80 35.15 6.15
C ALA A 400 -46.01 33.68 6.54
N ARG A 401 -45.09 32.82 6.10
CA ARG A 401 -45.07 31.38 6.38
C ARG A 401 -43.86 31.06 7.23
N THR A 402 -44.07 30.34 8.32
CA THR A 402 -42.98 29.80 9.15
C THR A 402 -42.67 28.40 8.64
N LEU A 403 -41.51 28.21 8.02
CA LEU A 403 -41.13 26.93 7.41
C LEU A 403 -40.37 26.03 8.38
N MET A 404 -39.56 26.63 9.25
CA MET A 404 -38.87 25.91 10.31
C MET A 404 -38.74 26.81 11.55
N THR A 405 -38.82 26.17 12.71
CA THR A 405 -38.49 26.80 13.98
C THR A 405 -37.50 25.92 14.73
N ALA A 406 -36.52 26.52 15.38
CA ALA A 406 -35.64 25.78 16.28
C ALA A 406 -35.50 26.49 17.62
N ASN A 407 -35.38 25.71 18.68
CA ASN A 407 -35.04 26.22 20.00
C ASN A 407 -33.98 25.34 20.64
N SER A 408 -33.27 25.86 21.63
CA SER A 408 -32.24 25.10 22.32
C SER A 408 -32.30 25.25 23.83
N THR A 409 -31.89 24.19 24.51
CA THR A 409 -31.74 24.13 25.96
C THR A 409 -30.41 23.50 26.33
N TYR A 410 -29.83 23.95 27.45
CA TYR A 410 -28.63 23.39 28.06
C TYR A 410 -28.98 22.54 29.31
N HIS A 411 -30.26 22.45 29.65
CA HIS A 411 -30.72 21.74 30.84
C HIS A 411 -31.34 20.38 30.44
N PRO A 412 -30.76 19.23 30.84
CA PRO A 412 -31.26 17.91 30.46
C PRO A 412 -32.74 17.67 30.78
N LYS A 413 -33.20 18.05 31.98
CA LYS A 413 -34.62 17.92 32.36
C LYS A 413 -35.62 18.64 31.45
N GLN A 414 -35.21 19.64 30.67
CA GLN A 414 -36.09 20.33 29.72
C GLN A 414 -36.18 19.64 28.36
N THR A 415 -35.22 18.76 28.03
CA THR A 415 -35.24 17.95 26.80
C THR A 415 -36.41 16.98 26.79
N ILE A 416 -36.71 16.35 25.66
CA ILE A 416 -37.78 15.34 25.52
C ILE A 416 -37.19 13.93 25.64
N SER A 417 -36.04 13.70 25.00
CA SER A 417 -35.41 12.37 24.86
C SER A 417 -34.14 12.18 25.68
N PHE A 418 -33.57 13.28 26.20
CA PHE A 418 -32.21 13.29 26.76
C PHE A 418 -32.16 13.70 28.24
N HIS A 419 -33.24 13.40 28.99
CA HIS A 419 -33.39 13.80 30.40
C HIS A 419 -32.25 13.32 31.31
N ASP A 420 -31.72 12.13 31.05
CA ASP A 420 -30.70 11.47 31.88
C ASP A 420 -29.26 11.73 31.40
N MET A 421 -29.06 12.64 30.45
CA MET A 421 -27.74 12.91 29.87
C MET A 421 -26.95 13.92 30.72
N GLU A 422 -26.08 13.41 31.59
CA GLU A 422 -25.28 14.23 32.51
C GLU A 422 -24.15 15.03 31.83
N THR A 423 -23.75 14.65 30.62
CA THR A 423 -22.71 15.34 29.85
C THR A 423 -23.26 16.23 28.75
N LEU A 424 -24.56 16.56 28.80
CA LEU A 424 -25.22 17.42 27.83
C LEU A 424 -24.59 18.82 27.84
N VAL A 425 -24.22 19.29 26.65
CA VAL A 425 -23.78 20.68 26.42
C VAL A 425 -24.95 21.51 25.94
N MET A 426 -25.63 21.05 24.87
CA MET A 426 -26.80 21.73 24.33
C MET A 426 -27.67 20.74 23.53
N ALA A 427 -28.98 20.81 23.73
CA ALA A 427 -29.98 20.13 22.91
C ALA A 427 -30.74 21.15 22.07
N PHE A 428 -31.04 20.78 20.83
CA PHE A 428 -31.81 21.55 19.87
C PHE A 428 -33.09 20.78 19.54
N VAL A 429 -34.22 21.47 19.57
CA VAL A 429 -35.49 20.96 19.04
C VAL A 429 -35.83 21.76 17.81
N MET A 430 -36.08 21.07 16.71
CA MET A 430 -36.36 21.64 15.41
C MET A 430 -37.71 21.11 14.93
N LEU A 431 -38.61 22.01 14.54
CA LEU A 431 -39.86 21.68 13.87
C LEU A 431 -39.79 22.17 12.44
N ARG A 432 -39.97 21.27 11.48
CA ARG A 432 -39.90 21.53 10.04
C ARG A 432 -41.27 21.30 9.42
N ALA A 433 -41.71 22.24 8.60
CA ALA A 433 -42.92 22.09 7.80
C ALA A 433 -42.75 20.92 6.81
N PRO A 434 -43.80 20.09 6.62
CA PRO A 434 -43.69 18.89 5.80
C PRO A 434 -43.69 19.24 4.31
N ASP A 435 -43.02 18.42 3.49
CA ASP A 435 -42.89 18.64 2.04
C ASP A 435 -44.25 18.70 1.32
N GLN A 436 -45.26 17.99 1.84
CA GLN A 436 -46.63 18.03 1.31
C GLN A 436 -47.24 19.44 1.37
N TRP A 437 -47.01 20.16 2.48
CA TRP A 437 -47.47 21.54 2.65
C TRP A 437 -46.61 22.52 1.85
N LEU A 438 -45.29 22.30 1.82
CA LEU A 438 -44.35 23.12 1.04
C LEU A 438 -44.64 23.06 -0.47
N ASN A 439 -45.07 21.90 -0.96
CA ASN A 439 -45.47 21.66 -2.35
C ASN A 439 -46.96 21.96 -2.62
N LEU A 440 -47.66 22.61 -1.67
CA LEU A 440 -49.06 23.04 -1.81
C LEU A 440 -50.06 21.90 -2.10
N GLN A 441 -49.77 20.68 -1.65
CA GLN A 441 -50.66 19.52 -1.88
C GLN A 441 -51.83 19.48 -0.88
N PHE A 442 -51.57 19.89 0.37
CA PHE A 442 -52.53 19.86 1.46
C PHE A 442 -52.43 21.16 2.30
N PRO A 443 -53.54 21.62 2.91
CA PRO A 443 -53.53 22.77 3.80
C PRO A 443 -52.86 22.42 5.15
N TRP A 444 -52.41 23.44 5.88
CA TRP A 444 -51.59 23.24 7.09
C TRP A 444 -52.23 22.36 8.16
N ASN A 445 -53.54 22.52 8.38
CA ASN A 445 -54.35 21.76 9.33
C ASN A 445 -54.46 20.26 9.00
N GLU A 446 -54.22 19.86 7.75
CA GLU A 446 -54.24 18.46 7.30
C GLU A 446 -52.84 17.85 7.24
N THR A 447 -51.80 18.63 7.51
CA THR A 447 -50.39 18.19 7.45
C THR A 447 -49.76 18.18 8.82
N ARG A 448 -48.87 17.21 9.08
CA ARG A 448 -48.13 17.11 10.35
C ARG A 448 -46.66 17.51 10.17
N PRO A 449 -46.15 18.50 10.91
CA PRO A 449 -44.72 18.83 10.90
C PRO A 449 -43.84 17.70 11.39
N VAL A 450 -42.60 17.68 10.91
CA VAL A 450 -41.56 16.77 11.41
C VAL A 450 -40.83 17.47 12.53
N ALA A 451 -40.76 16.84 13.70
CA ALA A 451 -40.03 17.34 14.85
C ALA A 451 -38.83 16.45 15.17
N THR A 452 -37.66 17.06 15.31
CA THR A 452 -36.41 16.35 15.63
C THR A 452 -35.75 17.02 16.83
N GLU A 453 -35.24 16.21 17.75
CA GLU A 453 -34.43 16.66 18.86
C GLU A 453 -33.00 16.13 18.72
N CYS A 454 -32.01 17.01 18.68
CA CYS A 454 -30.59 16.66 18.56
C CYS A 454 -29.81 17.21 19.76
N ALA A 455 -29.06 16.35 20.45
CA ALA A 455 -28.18 16.72 21.55
C ALA A 455 -26.72 16.73 21.11
N LEU A 456 -25.97 17.74 21.55
CA LEU A 456 -24.51 17.77 21.60
C LEU A 456 -24.06 17.56 23.04
N TYR A 457 -23.15 16.63 23.26
CA TYR A 457 -22.68 16.23 24.58
C TYR A 457 -21.20 15.85 24.57
N LEU A 458 -20.55 15.92 25.73
CA LEU A 458 -19.16 15.51 25.88
C LEU A 458 -19.07 13.98 26.05
N CYS A 459 -18.11 13.39 25.36
CA CYS A 459 -17.88 11.95 25.35
C CYS A 459 -16.38 11.62 25.30
N ALA A 460 -16.04 10.41 25.69
CA ALA A 460 -14.73 9.81 25.46
C ALA A 460 -14.87 8.77 24.33
N ASN A 461 -14.13 8.94 23.24
CA ASN A 461 -14.15 8.01 22.12
C ASN A 461 -12.87 7.19 22.09
N ALA A 462 -12.99 5.89 21.84
CA ALA A 462 -11.87 5.03 21.50
C ALA A 462 -11.69 4.97 19.98
N TYR A 463 -10.50 5.27 19.51
CA TYR A 463 -10.17 5.35 18.10
C TYR A 463 -9.25 4.21 17.68
N ASN A 464 -9.54 3.62 16.52
CA ASN A 464 -8.61 2.81 15.76
C ASN A 464 -8.16 3.63 14.54
N THR A 465 -6.90 4.05 14.56
CA THR A 465 -6.38 4.97 13.55
C THR A 465 -5.30 4.28 12.72
N THR A 466 -5.43 4.38 11.40
CA THR A 466 -4.41 3.96 10.45
C THR A 466 -4.24 5.03 9.37
N ILE A 467 -3.02 5.14 8.86
CA ILE A 467 -2.73 5.97 7.70
C ILE A 467 -2.22 5.05 6.61
N GLN A 468 -2.84 5.15 5.44
CA GLN A 468 -2.47 4.42 4.24
C GLN A 468 -2.35 5.42 3.10
N SER A 469 -1.20 5.43 2.41
CA SER A 469 -0.95 6.36 1.30
C SER A 469 -1.21 7.83 1.66
N ASN A 470 -0.85 8.22 2.88
CA ASN A 470 -1.03 9.56 3.44
C ASN A 470 -2.49 10.00 3.66
N VAL A 471 -3.43 9.05 3.65
CA VAL A 471 -4.85 9.27 3.97
C VAL A 471 -5.14 8.74 5.37
N LEU A 472 -5.78 9.57 6.20
CA LEU A 472 -6.21 9.20 7.55
C LEU A 472 -7.50 8.38 7.50
N HIS A 473 -7.43 7.15 7.99
CA HIS A 473 -8.56 6.27 8.21
C HIS A 473 -8.74 6.06 9.71
N GLU A 474 -9.87 6.53 10.24
CA GLU A 474 -10.17 6.45 11.66
C GLU A 474 -11.56 5.87 11.87
N GLU A 475 -11.65 4.91 12.78
CA GLU A 475 -12.88 4.24 13.18
C GLU A 475 -13.09 4.40 14.68
N ILE A 476 -14.31 4.76 15.08
CA ILE A 476 -14.70 4.83 16.49
C ILE A 476 -15.12 3.43 16.94
N LEU A 477 -14.32 2.83 17.82
CA LEU A 477 -14.58 1.48 18.37
C LEU A 477 -15.68 1.50 19.42
N ALA A 478 -15.70 2.54 20.26
CA ALA A 478 -16.64 2.73 21.35
C ALA A 478 -16.66 4.19 21.81
N SER A 479 -17.76 4.58 22.47
CA SER A 479 -17.96 5.91 23.03
C SER A 479 -18.58 5.82 24.44
N TRP A 480 -18.13 6.65 25.36
CA TRP A 480 -18.59 6.67 26.75
C TRP A 480 -18.95 8.09 27.21
N THR A 481 -19.97 8.16 28.06
CA THR A 481 -20.45 9.41 28.68
C THR A 481 -20.42 9.34 30.21
N ASN A 482 -19.88 8.25 30.79
CA ASN A 482 -19.82 8.05 32.23
C ASN A 482 -18.90 9.11 32.86
N ARG A 483 -19.51 10.01 33.63
CA ARG A 483 -18.81 11.00 34.44
C ARG A 483 -18.40 10.39 35.77
N ASP A 484 -17.20 10.74 36.24
CA ASP A 484 -16.83 10.50 37.62
C ASP A 484 -17.70 11.37 38.54
N VAL A 485 -18.45 10.70 39.42
CA VAL A 485 -19.40 11.27 40.38
C VAL A 485 -18.80 12.40 41.21
N ALA A 486 -17.51 12.31 41.57
CA ALA A 486 -16.82 13.34 42.35
C ALA A 486 -16.21 14.47 41.50
N SER A 487 -16.13 14.30 40.17
CA SER A 487 -15.62 15.32 39.26
C SER A 487 -16.65 16.43 39.02
N TYR A 488 -16.19 17.62 38.63
CA TYR A 488 -17.08 18.76 38.32
C TYR A 488 -18.01 19.22 39.47
N ALA A 489 -17.60 18.99 40.71
CA ALA A 489 -18.25 19.52 41.92
C ALA A 489 -17.85 20.98 42.18
N TYR A 490 -18.73 21.74 42.84
CA TYR A 490 -18.46 23.14 43.21
C TYR A 490 -17.24 23.29 44.13
N THR A 491 -16.45 24.34 43.90
CA THR A 491 -15.30 24.68 44.75
C THR A 491 -15.78 25.32 46.06
N SER A 492 -15.27 24.82 47.20
CA SER A 492 -15.74 25.09 48.57
C SER A 492 -15.64 26.56 49.05
N ASN A 493 -15.00 27.44 48.29
CA ASN A 493 -14.74 28.82 48.72
C ASN A 493 -15.98 29.74 48.68
N LEU A 494 -17.11 29.27 48.15
CA LEU A 494 -18.27 30.12 47.86
C LEU A 494 -19.37 30.13 48.93
N ILE A 495 -19.39 29.18 49.88
CA ILE A 495 -20.51 29.10 50.84
C ILE A 495 -20.02 28.62 52.21
N ASN A 496 -20.06 29.51 53.22
CA ASN A 496 -20.02 29.15 54.66
C ASN A 496 -21.28 28.36 55.12
N LEU A 497 -21.90 27.58 54.24
CA LEU A 497 -22.98 26.65 54.53
C LEU A 497 -22.61 25.30 53.93
N GLU A 498 -21.79 24.53 54.64
CA GLU A 498 -21.53 23.12 54.33
C GLU A 498 -22.85 22.33 54.13
N ASN A 499 -23.93 22.70 54.83
CA ASN A 499 -25.25 22.07 54.70
C ASN A 499 -26.08 22.50 53.47
N LYS A 500 -25.71 23.55 52.72
CA LYS A 500 -26.41 23.94 51.47
C LYS A 500 -25.63 23.60 50.20
N THR A 501 -24.33 23.34 50.30
CA THR A 501 -23.50 22.89 49.17
C THR A 501 -23.95 21.53 48.65
N GLU A 502 -24.26 20.55 49.52
CA GLU A 502 -24.73 19.23 49.07
C GLU A 502 -26.11 19.28 48.42
N ALA A 503 -27.03 20.10 48.95
CA ALA A 503 -28.36 20.27 48.37
C ALA A 503 -28.34 21.05 47.04
N LEU A 504 -27.45 22.04 46.91
CA LEU A 504 -27.24 22.80 45.68
C LEU A 504 -26.54 21.95 44.62
N ASP A 505 -25.52 21.19 45.01
CA ASP A 505 -24.82 20.24 44.14
C ASP A 505 -25.78 19.14 43.69
N ALA A 506 -26.64 18.59 44.56
CA ALA A 506 -27.70 17.66 44.18
C ALA A 506 -28.75 18.27 43.23
N ALA A 507 -29.07 19.56 43.37
CA ALA A 507 -30.04 20.24 42.51
C ALA A 507 -29.49 20.60 41.12
N HIS A 508 -28.21 20.97 41.02
CA HIS A 508 -27.54 21.44 39.79
C HIS A 508 -26.51 20.46 39.22
N ARG A 509 -26.41 19.24 39.78
CA ARG A 509 -25.48 18.18 39.35
C ARG A 509 -25.57 17.83 37.87
N ILE A 510 -26.78 17.97 37.33
CA ILE A 510 -27.23 17.40 36.06
C ILE A 510 -26.87 18.32 34.89
N GLN A 511 -26.74 19.64 35.11
CA GLN A 511 -26.38 20.58 34.05
C GLN A 511 -24.89 20.94 34.11
N LEU A 512 -24.22 20.90 32.96
CA LEU A 512 -22.82 21.29 32.85
C LEU A 512 -22.63 22.81 32.83
N TYR A 513 -23.60 23.58 32.36
CA TYR A 513 -23.48 25.02 32.21
C TYR A 513 -24.78 25.74 32.59
N ASP A 514 -24.66 26.90 33.23
CA ASP A 514 -25.79 27.77 33.59
C ASP A 514 -25.49 29.22 33.19
N PRO A 515 -26.21 29.81 32.21
CA PRO A 515 -25.95 31.17 31.73
C PRO A 515 -26.33 32.27 32.74
N LYS A 516 -27.09 31.94 33.80
CA LYS A 516 -27.46 32.91 34.86
C LYS A 516 -26.48 32.86 36.01
N PHE A 517 -26.07 31.67 36.45
CA PHE A 517 -25.22 31.46 37.63
C PHE A 517 -24.20 30.32 37.43
N ASP A 518 -23.11 30.56 36.69
CA ASP A 518 -22.01 29.59 36.53
C ASP A 518 -20.98 29.72 37.66
N TYR A 519 -21.17 29.01 38.77
CA TYR A 519 -20.21 29.01 39.88
C TYR A 519 -18.96 28.19 39.58
N GLU A 520 -17.84 28.51 40.24
CA GLU A 520 -16.56 27.79 40.08
C GLU A 520 -16.67 26.31 40.50
N ARG A 521 -16.22 25.40 39.64
CA ARG A 521 -16.24 23.94 39.77
C ARG A 521 -14.88 23.34 39.43
N HIS A 522 -14.64 22.12 39.89
CA HIS A 522 -13.48 21.32 39.46
C HIS A 522 -13.61 20.87 38.00
N ASP A 523 -12.52 20.37 37.41
CA ASP A 523 -12.53 19.81 36.05
C ASP A 523 -13.47 18.59 35.95
N LEU A 524 -14.11 18.44 34.78
CA LEU A 524 -14.94 17.29 34.45
C LEU A 524 -14.03 16.12 34.08
N ARG A 525 -14.31 14.94 34.64
CA ARG A 525 -13.59 13.70 34.30
C ARG A 525 -14.55 12.66 33.76
N LEU A 526 -14.30 12.21 32.53
CA LEU A 526 -15.03 11.11 31.90
C LEU A 526 -14.22 9.83 32.06
N THR A 527 -14.85 8.76 32.53
CA THR A 527 -14.19 7.48 32.84
C THR A 527 -14.58 6.41 31.83
N VAL A 528 -13.60 5.62 31.41
CA VAL A 528 -13.78 4.45 30.57
C VAL A 528 -13.87 3.21 31.48
N PRO A 529 -14.91 2.36 31.36
CA PRO A 529 -15.03 1.14 32.17
C PRO A 529 -13.82 0.21 32.00
N ALA A 530 -13.24 -0.25 33.12
CA ALA A 530 -12.01 -1.05 33.13
C ALA A 530 -12.12 -2.35 32.32
N GLU A 531 -13.26 -3.04 32.39
CA GLU A 531 -13.53 -4.27 31.63
C GLU A 531 -13.38 -4.09 30.11
N VAL A 532 -13.75 -2.90 29.62
CA VAL A 532 -13.70 -2.56 28.19
C VAL A 532 -12.35 -1.98 27.81
N ALA A 533 -11.68 -1.29 28.75
CA ALA A 533 -10.31 -0.84 28.58
C ALA A 533 -9.35 -2.02 28.34
N ASP A 534 -9.49 -3.11 29.11
CA ASP A 534 -8.69 -4.31 28.95
C ASP A 534 -8.96 -5.02 27.61
N LYS A 535 -10.23 -5.08 27.18
CA LYS A 535 -10.63 -5.68 25.89
C LYS A 535 -9.90 -5.03 24.71
N TRP A 536 -9.71 -3.72 24.75
CA TRP A 536 -9.10 -2.94 23.66
C TRP A 536 -7.65 -2.51 23.96
N GLN A 537 -7.06 -3.00 25.06
CA GLN A 537 -5.70 -2.66 25.49
C GLN A 537 -5.48 -1.13 25.63
N LEU A 538 -6.48 -0.41 26.14
CA LEU A 538 -6.43 1.04 26.29
C LEU A 538 -5.55 1.41 27.49
N HIS A 539 -4.51 2.21 27.25
CA HIS A 539 -3.56 2.64 28.30
C HIS A 539 -4.11 3.71 29.24
N THR A 540 -5.14 4.45 28.81
CA THR A 540 -5.74 5.55 29.58
C THR A 540 -7.20 5.25 29.91
N GLY A 541 -7.54 5.30 31.20
CA GLY A 541 -8.89 5.00 31.70
C GLY A 541 -9.80 6.22 31.85
N SER A 542 -9.33 7.44 31.56
CA SER A 542 -10.15 8.65 31.71
C SER A 542 -9.61 9.84 30.91
N VAL A 543 -10.50 10.79 30.58
CA VAL A 543 -10.18 12.08 29.97
C VAL A 543 -10.70 13.23 30.84
N ASN A 544 -9.97 14.35 30.86
CA ASN A 544 -10.27 15.53 31.68
C ASN A 544 -10.63 16.73 30.79
N ILE A 545 -11.66 17.49 31.18
CA ILE A 545 -12.16 18.65 30.44
C ILE A 545 -12.36 19.80 31.44
N THR A 546 -11.75 20.97 31.20
CA THR A 546 -11.82 22.10 32.13
C THR A 546 -13.19 22.78 32.13
N GLN A 547 -13.59 23.36 33.26
CA GLN A 547 -14.85 24.12 33.35
C GLN A 547 -14.87 25.30 32.35
N SER A 548 -13.77 26.03 32.25
CA SER A 548 -13.65 27.17 31.34
C SER A 548 -13.91 26.77 29.90
N PHE A 549 -13.47 25.57 29.49
CA PHE A 549 -13.71 25.05 28.15
C PHE A 549 -15.20 24.76 27.92
N ILE A 550 -15.84 24.07 28.86
CA ILE A 550 -17.28 23.74 28.80
C ILE A 550 -18.10 25.03 28.68
N GLY A 551 -17.74 26.04 29.47
CA GLY A 551 -18.36 27.35 29.42
C GLY A 551 -18.15 28.06 28.08
N ALA A 552 -16.91 28.08 27.56
CA ALA A 552 -16.61 28.68 26.26
C ALA A 552 -17.32 27.96 25.10
N LEU A 553 -17.41 26.63 25.13
CA LEU A 553 -18.16 25.84 24.16
C LEU A 553 -19.65 26.19 24.18
N SER A 554 -20.24 26.24 25.38
CA SER A 554 -21.65 26.58 25.57
C SER A 554 -21.96 28.01 25.10
N GLU A 555 -21.11 28.97 25.45
CA GLU A 555 -21.23 30.37 25.02
C GLU A 555 -21.04 30.54 23.51
N SER A 556 -20.12 29.80 22.89
CA SER A 556 -19.97 29.80 21.42
C SER A 556 -21.20 29.24 20.71
N LEU A 557 -21.83 28.19 21.25
CA LEU A 557 -23.10 27.65 20.75
C LEU A 557 -24.27 28.62 20.99
N ILE A 558 -24.24 29.40 22.06
CA ILE A 558 -25.23 30.45 22.31
C ILE A 558 -25.06 31.58 21.29
N ALA A 559 -23.82 32.05 21.10
CA ALA A 559 -23.48 33.15 20.21
C ALA A 559 -23.76 32.83 18.74
N SER A 560 -23.59 31.58 18.30
CA SER A 560 -23.88 31.16 16.93
C SER A 560 -25.36 31.33 16.54
N ARG A 561 -26.27 31.40 17.52
CA ARG A 561 -27.71 31.62 17.30
C ARG A 561 -28.08 33.07 16.97
N GLY A 562 -27.12 34.00 16.93
CA GLY A 562 -27.35 35.41 16.58
C GLY A 562 -28.03 36.24 17.68
N LEU A 563 -28.03 35.75 18.92
CA LEU A 563 -28.67 36.43 20.06
C LEU A 563 -27.88 37.66 20.54
N ASP A 564 -28.59 38.73 20.86
CA ASP A 564 -28.03 39.88 21.58
C ASP A 564 -27.56 39.41 22.98
N ILE A 565 -26.27 39.58 23.24
CA ILE A 565 -25.55 39.21 24.47
C ILE A 565 -26.23 39.80 25.73
N LYS A 566 -27.06 40.84 25.57
CA LYS A 566 -27.81 41.48 26.65
C LYS A 566 -29.05 40.71 27.13
N SER A 567 -29.60 39.80 26.33
CA SER A 567 -30.80 39.01 26.70
C SER A 567 -30.39 37.59 27.11
N ARG A 568 -29.84 37.44 28.33
CA ARG A 568 -29.58 36.12 28.96
C ARG A 568 -30.87 35.37 29.37
N THR A 569 -31.95 35.55 28.62
CA THR A 569 -33.19 34.81 28.81
C THR A 569 -33.09 33.47 28.11
N ASN A 570 -33.61 32.44 28.76
CA ASN A 570 -33.73 31.13 28.14
C ASN A 570 -34.61 31.25 26.91
N SER A 571 -34.16 30.65 25.82
CA SER A 571 -34.98 30.29 24.67
C SER A 571 -35.55 31.46 23.84
N SER A 572 -34.73 32.07 22.98
CA SER A 572 -35.27 32.74 21.78
C SER A 572 -35.55 31.68 20.72
N LEU A 573 -36.80 31.59 20.28
CA LEU A 573 -37.19 30.75 19.15
C LEU A 573 -36.48 31.27 17.88
N MET A 574 -35.64 30.44 17.27
CA MET A 574 -35.04 30.72 15.96
C MET A 574 -36.05 30.40 14.87
N LEU A 575 -36.17 31.29 13.87
CA LEU A 575 -37.21 31.23 12.86
C LEU A 575 -36.60 31.20 11.46
N PHE A 576 -37.21 30.42 10.57
CA PHE A 576 -36.90 30.42 9.15
C PHE A 576 -38.19 30.42 8.32
N PRO A 577 -38.29 31.26 7.26
CA PRO A 577 -37.35 32.30 6.85
C PRO A 577 -37.52 33.59 7.69
N ASP A 578 -36.42 34.19 8.12
CA ASP A 578 -36.40 35.52 8.75
C ASP A 578 -35.28 36.36 8.12
N ILE A 579 -35.48 37.67 7.96
CA ILE A 579 -34.44 38.58 7.45
C ILE A 579 -33.28 38.72 8.45
N TYR A 580 -33.53 38.43 9.73
CA TYR A 580 -32.55 38.38 10.80
C TYR A 580 -32.24 36.94 11.23
N SER A 581 -32.51 35.95 10.36
CA SER A 581 -32.18 34.56 10.60
C SER A 581 -30.69 34.40 10.93
N SER A 582 -30.40 33.52 11.87
CA SER A 582 -29.02 33.16 12.21
C SER A 582 -28.48 32.15 11.20
N VAL A 583 -27.15 32.12 11.05
CA VAL A 583 -26.46 31.13 10.20
C VAL A 583 -26.85 29.70 10.58
N VAL A 584 -27.15 29.45 11.86
CA VAL A 584 -27.58 28.15 12.37
C VAL A 584 -28.93 27.74 11.77
N ILE A 585 -29.97 28.57 11.82
CA ILE A 585 -31.29 28.16 11.33
C ILE A 585 -31.31 28.01 9.80
N ASP A 586 -30.56 28.84 9.08
CA ASP A 586 -30.38 28.71 7.63
C ASP A 586 -29.70 27.39 7.24
N ALA A 587 -28.64 27.02 7.97
CA ALA A 587 -27.94 25.75 7.75
C ALA A 587 -28.82 24.54 8.09
N LEU A 588 -29.61 24.61 9.16
CA LEU A 588 -30.56 23.56 9.54
C LEU A 588 -31.67 23.38 8.50
N TRP A 589 -32.17 24.47 7.91
CA TRP A 589 -33.15 24.40 6.82
C TRP A 589 -32.55 23.76 5.55
N ASN A 590 -31.36 24.19 5.15
CA ASN A 590 -30.66 23.68 3.97
C ASN A 590 -30.11 22.25 4.14
N SER A 591 -30.11 21.72 5.36
CA SER A 591 -29.68 20.35 5.62
C SER A 591 -30.66 19.34 5.03
N THR A 592 -30.12 18.34 4.35
CA THR A 592 -30.86 17.16 3.88
C THR A 592 -31.05 16.13 5.00
N ASN A 593 -30.12 16.06 5.95
CA ASN A 593 -30.16 15.15 7.09
C ASN A 593 -29.53 15.80 8.33
N LEU A 594 -30.40 16.18 9.27
CA LEU A 594 -30.00 16.84 10.52
C LEU A 594 -29.00 16.02 11.32
N THR A 595 -29.12 14.69 11.35
CA THR A 595 -28.18 13.82 12.07
C THR A 595 -26.76 13.99 11.53
N THR A 596 -26.60 14.00 10.20
CA THR A 596 -25.27 14.20 9.58
C THR A 596 -24.74 15.61 9.79
N THR A 597 -25.60 16.63 9.82
CA THR A 597 -25.17 18.01 10.12
C THR A 597 -24.65 18.12 11.55
N PHE A 598 -25.35 17.55 12.53
CA PHE A 598 -24.89 17.52 13.91
C PHE A 598 -23.63 16.67 14.09
N ASP A 599 -23.47 15.61 13.29
CA ASP A 599 -22.24 14.82 13.23
C ASP A 599 -21.05 15.63 12.71
N ASN A 600 -21.24 16.40 11.64
CA ASN A 600 -20.19 17.28 11.11
C ASN A 600 -19.79 18.37 12.12
N VAL A 601 -20.75 18.96 12.83
CA VAL A 601 -20.47 19.94 13.91
C VAL A 601 -19.68 19.30 15.05
N ALA A 602 -20.14 18.15 15.54
CA ALA A 602 -19.48 17.40 16.61
C ALA A 602 -18.05 17.00 16.22
N LYS A 603 -17.87 16.54 14.97
CA LYS A 603 -16.57 16.15 14.41
C LYS A 603 -15.63 17.34 14.23
N SER A 604 -16.07 18.45 13.65
CA SER A 604 -15.21 19.64 13.46
C SER A 604 -14.70 20.21 14.78
N ILE A 605 -15.53 20.21 15.83
CA ILE A 605 -15.10 20.61 17.17
C ILE A 605 -14.11 19.59 17.74
N THR A 606 -14.40 18.30 17.63
CA THR A 606 -13.55 17.20 18.12
C THR A 606 -12.17 17.18 17.48
N ASP A 607 -12.11 17.33 16.15
CA ASP A 607 -10.86 17.33 15.40
C ASP A 607 -9.99 18.50 15.85
N ARG A 608 -10.60 19.68 16.02
CA ARG A 608 -9.90 20.87 16.51
C ARG A 608 -9.46 20.74 17.98
N MET A 609 -10.25 20.09 18.83
CA MET A 609 -9.86 19.79 20.23
C MET A 609 -8.59 18.94 20.28
N ARG A 610 -8.48 17.93 19.42
CA ARG A 610 -7.32 17.03 19.34
C ARG A 610 -6.08 17.74 18.79
N ASP A 611 -6.24 18.64 17.83
CA ASP A 611 -5.14 19.42 17.27
C ASP A 611 -4.52 20.37 18.29
N LEU A 612 -5.37 21.05 19.06
CA LEU A 612 -4.97 22.04 20.07
C LEU A 612 -4.41 21.40 21.34
N SER A 613 -4.77 20.13 21.63
CA SER A 613 -4.23 19.44 22.79
C SER A 613 -2.71 19.30 22.67
N PRO A 614 -1.94 19.51 23.76
CA PRO A 614 -0.51 19.23 23.78
C PRO A 614 -0.20 17.73 23.74
N ASP A 615 -1.17 16.90 24.12
CA ASP A 615 -1.01 15.46 24.15
C ASP A 615 -0.99 14.89 22.71
N ARG A 616 -0.11 13.90 22.50
CA ARG A 616 0.08 13.23 21.22
C ARG A 616 0.10 11.72 21.44
N GLN A 617 -0.64 10.97 20.64
CA GLN A 617 -0.61 9.52 20.66
C GLN A 617 0.56 9.04 19.79
N PRO A 618 1.55 8.33 20.35
CA PRO A 618 2.65 7.76 19.57
C PRO A 618 2.15 6.59 18.71
N GLY A 619 2.66 6.52 17.48
CA GLY A 619 2.36 5.46 16.53
C GLY A 619 3.63 4.82 15.99
N LYS A 620 3.43 3.83 15.13
CA LYS A 620 4.49 3.13 14.41
C LYS A 620 4.48 3.55 12.94
N THR A 621 5.67 3.86 12.43
CA THR A 621 5.89 4.16 11.03
C THR A 621 6.17 2.87 10.28
N GLN A 622 5.55 2.68 9.11
CA GLN A 622 5.70 1.48 8.30
C GLN A 622 6.37 1.79 6.96
N THR A 623 7.24 0.89 6.51
CA THR A 623 7.84 0.97 5.17
C THR A 623 7.68 -0.33 4.40
N TRP A 624 7.64 -0.21 3.08
CA TRP A 624 7.62 -1.35 2.19
C TRP A 624 9.01 -1.99 2.12
N VAL A 625 9.15 -3.18 2.70
CA VAL A 625 10.40 -3.92 2.73
C VAL A 625 10.26 -5.20 1.90
N THR A 626 11.23 -5.43 1.02
CA THR A 626 11.29 -6.62 0.17
C THR A 626 12.04 -7.75 0.87
N TYR A 627 11.38 -8.90 1.02
CA TYR A 627 11.93 -10.11 1.62
C TYR A 627 12.32 -11.15 0.58
N VAL A 628 13.39 -11.87 0.86
CA VAL A 628 13.78 -13.06 0.09
C VAL A 628 12.95 -14.25 0.56
N ARG A 629 12.27 -14.92 -0.36
CA ARG A 629 11.52 -16.16 -0.13
C ARG A 629 12.08 -17.27 -1.01
N VAL A 630 12.48 -18.37 -0.39
CA VAL A 630 13.02 -19.54 -1.07
C VAL A 630 11.92 -20.54 -1.39
N LYS A 631 11.75 -20.87 -2.68
CA LYS A 631 10.85 -21.92 -3.14
C LYS A 631 11.58 -23.25 -3.26
N TRP A 632 11.65 -23.97 -2.14
CA TRP A 632 12.35 -25.26 -2.02
C TRP A 632 11.94 -26.32 -3.05
N ALA A 633 10.71 -26.26 -3.57
CA ALA A 633 10.21 -27.19 -4.58
C ALA A 633 11.06 -27.20 -5.88
N TYR A 634 11.53 -26.04 -6.33
CA TYR A 634 12.33 -25.95 -7.56
C TYR A 634 13.74 -26.56 -7.42
N LEU A 635 14.23 -26.70 -6.19
CA LEU A 635 15.52 -27.31 -5.89
C LEU A 635 15.51 -28.84 -6.07
N ALA A 636 14.33 -29.46 -6.14
CA ALA A 636 14.19 -30.89 -6.38
C ALA A 636 14.80 -31.31 -7.74
N TYR A 637 14.68 -30.48 -8.77
CA TYR A 637 15.18 -30.80 -10.10
C TYR A 637 16.72 -30.85 -10.16
N PRO A 638 17.48 -29.80 -9.76
CA PRO A 638 18.94 -29.87 -9.67
C PRO A 638 19.46 -31.02 -8.80
N LEU A 639 18.81 -31.29 -7.66
CA LEU A 639 19.17 -32.41 -6.79
C LEU A 639 18.96 -33.76 -7.47
N SER A 640 17.86 -33.94 -8.21
CA SER A 640 17.60 -35.18 -8.94
C SER A 640 18.64 -35.42 -10.04
N MET A 641 19.02 -34.37 -10.79
CA MET A 641 20.06 -34.47 -11.82
C MET A 641 21.43 -34.78 -11.24
N LEU A 642 21.78 -34.20 -10.10
CA LEU A 642 23.01 -34.52 -9.39
C LEU A 642 23.01 -35.97 -8.90
N ALA A 643 21.90 -36.44 -8.30
CA ALA A 643 21.77 -37.82 -7.82
C ALA A 643 21.87 -38.84 -8.97
N PHE A 644 21.20 -38.58 -10.09
CA PHE A 644 21.32 -39.41 -11.29
C PHE A 644 22.73 -39.38 -11.86
N GLY A 645 23.38 -38.21 -11.93
CA GLY A 645 24.76 -38.13 -12.42
C GLY A 645 25.76 -38.88 -11.53
N ILE A 646 25.64 -38.78 -10.20
CA ILE A 646 26.45 -39.56 -9.25
C ILE A 646 26.23 -41.06 -9.44
N LEU A 647 24.96 -41.48 -9.55
CA LEU A 647 24.60 -42.88 -9.78
C LEU A 647 25.19 -43.39 -11.11
N TYR A 648 25.12 -42.60 -12.17
CA TYR A 648 25.68 -42.94 -13.48
C TYR A 648 27.18 -43.17 -13.40
N VAL A 649 27.92 -42.22 -12.83
CA VAL A 649 29.37 -42.31 -12.67
C VAL A 649 29.74 -43.55 -11.87
N PHE A 650 29.03 -43.82 -10.77
CA PHE A 650 29.24 -45.02 -9.97
C PHE A 650 29.00 -46.32 -10.77
N CYS A 651 27.87 -46.42 -11.48
CA CYS A 651 27.55 -47.58 -12.31
C CYS A 651 28.59 -47.82 -13.41
N THR A 652 29.03 -46.77 -14.11
CA THR A 652 30.04 -46.88 -15.17
C THR A 652 31.40 -47.33 -14.62
N ILE A 653 31.79 -46.87 -13.43
CA ILE A 653 33.03 -47.32 -12.77
C ILE A 653 32.93 -48.81 -12.41
N VAL A 654 31.83 -49.23 -11.77
CA VAL A 654 31.59 -50.64 -11.38
C VAL A 654 31.54 -51.54 -12.61
N GLU A 655 30.87 -51.12 -13.67
CA GLU A 655 30.80 -51.87 -14.92
C GLU A 655 32.17 -52.01 -15.58
N SER A 656 32.95 -50.91 -15.64
CA SER A 656 34.31 -50.93 -16.17
C SER A 656 35.23 -51.89 -15.42
N MET A 657 35.06 -51.98 -14.08
CA MET A 657 35.77 -52.95 -13.24
C MET A 657 35.29 -54.39 -13.52
N SER A 658 33.98 -54.61 -13.61
CA SER A 658 33.39 -55.94 -13.86
C SER A 658 33.85 -56.52 -15.21
N LEU A 659 33.95 -55.66 -16.23
CA LEU A 659 34.35 -56.04 -17.57
C LEU A 659 35.87 -56.14 -17.74
N ARG A 660 36.67 -55.84 -16.69
CA ARG A 660 38.15 -55.81 -16.74
C ARG A 660 38.63 -55.07 -17.98
N MET A 661 38.09 -53.87 -18.18
CA MET A 661 38.45 -53.00 -19.30
C MET A 661 39.48 -51.96 -18.84
N PRO A 662 40.53 -51.69 -19.63
CA PRO A 662 41.29 -50.46 -19.45
C PRO A 662 40.38 -49.22 -19.63
N VAL A 663 40.69 -48.16 -18.89
CA VAL A 663 39.90 -46.92 -18.89
C VAL A 663 40.33 -46.06 -20.07
N TRP A 664 39.48 -46.01 -21.08
CA TRP A 664 39.72 -45.38 -22.38
C TRP A 664 38.97 -44.06 -22.54
N LYS A 665 37.77 -43.93 -21.94
CA LYS A 665 36.95 -42.72 -21.98
C LYS A 665 36.81 -42.24 -23.44
N GLU A 666 37.14 -40.99 -23.72
CA GLU A 666 37.12 -40.39 -25.06
C GLU A 666 38.45 -40.48 -25.83
N LYS A 667 39.45 -41.22 -25.32
CA LYS A 667 40.74 -41.31 -26.02
C LYS A 667 40.54 -41.95 -27.40
N ALA A 668 41.11 -41.34 -28.43
CA ALA A 668 41.16 -41.90 -29.79
C ALA A 668 42.22 -43.01 -29.93
N LEU A 669 43.18 -43.05 -28.99
CA LEU A 669 44.31 -43.97 -29.01
C LEU A 669 43.91 -45.46 -29.09
N PRO A 670 42.90 -45.96 -28.35
CA PRO A 670 42.45 -47.34 -28.47
C PRO A 670 41.89 -47.66 -29.85
N THR A 671 41.19 -46.71 -30.49
CA THR A 671 40.71 -46.86 -31.87
C THR A 671 41.85 -46.94 -32.88
N LEU A 672 42.94 -46.20 -32.63
CA LEU A 672 44.15 -46.20 -33.47
C LEU A 672 45.02 -47.46 -33.26
N ILE A 673 45.17 -47.92 -32.01
CA ILE A 673 46.00 -49.07 -31.66
C ILE A 673 45.30 -50.40 -31.94
N TYR A 674 44.01 -50.51 -31.61
CA TYR A 674 43.23 -51.74 -31.69
C TYR A 674 42.21 -51.69 -32.84
N GLY A 675 42.57 -51.00 -33.93
CA GLY A 675 41.68 -50.69 -35.06
C GLY A 675 40.95 -51.89 -35.65
N LEU A 676 40.10 -51.62 -36.65
CA LEU A 676 39.34 -52.68 -37.31
C LEU A 676 40.28 -53.70 -37.94
N ASN A 677 39.95 -54.99 -37.83
CA ASN A 677 40.75 -56.03 -38.49
C ASN A 677 40.70 -55.88 -40.03
N ASP A 678 41.71 -56.43 -40.71
CA ASP A 678 41.87 -56.28 -42.17
C ASP A 678 40.62 -56.75 -42.95
N GLU A 679 39.94 -57.79 -42.45
CA GLU A 679 38.71 -58.32 -43.04
C GLU A 679 37.54 -57.31 -42.93
N THR A 680 37.32 -56.71 -41.75
CA THR A 680 36.27 -55.70 -41.57
C THR A 680 36.62 -54.39 -42.29
N GLN A 681 37.91 -54.01 -42.34
CA GLN A 681 38.34 -52.84 -43.12
C GLN A 681 38.11 -53.02 -44.63
N ARG A 682 38.26 -54.23 -45.16
CA ARG A 682 37.95 -54.54 -46.56
C ARG A 682 36.44 -54.48 -46.80
N LEU A 683 35.64 -55.11 -45.94
CA LEU A 683 34.18 -55.08 -46.03
C LEU A 683 33.62 -53.65 -45.99
N LEU A 684 34.19 -52.78 -45.16
CA LEU A 684 33.77 -51.38 -45.09
C LEU A 684 34.21 -50.59 -46.32
N ARG A 685 35.44 -50.78 -46.82
CA ARG A 685 35.92 -50.12 -48.04
C ARG A 685 35.13 -50.53 -49.28
N GLU A 686 34.79 -51.81 -49.40
CA GLU A 686 33.97 -52.32 -50.49
C GLU A 686 32.55 -51.72 -50.44
N ARG A 687 31.93 -51.67 -49.26
CA ARG A 687 30.59 -51.05 -49.09
C ARG A 687 30.58 -49.52 -49.15
N GLU A 688 31.72 -48.85 -48.99
CA GLU A 688 31.84 -47.40 -49.09
C GLU A 688 31.97 -46.93 -50.56
N TRP A 689 32.43 -47.81 -51.46
CA TRP A 689 32.53 -47.55 -52.89
C TRP A 689 31.26 -47.86 -53.69
N ASP A 690 30.36 -48.70 -53.17
CA ASP A 690 28.98 -48.78 -53.67
C ASP A 690 28.21 -47.52 -53.24
N GLU A 691 27.37 -46.94 -54.10
CA GLU A 691 26.65 -45.67 -53.85
C GLU A 691 25.75 -45.66 -52.59
N ASP A 692 25.57 -46.81 -51.92
CA ASP A 692 24.79 -47.01 -50.71
C ASP A 692 25.59 -46.70 -49.42
N LYS A 693 25.92 -45.43 -49.18
CA LYS A 693 26.58 -44.96 -47.94
C LYS A 693 25.88 -45.35 -46.63
N GLU A 694 24.59 -45.69 -46.66
CA GLU A 694 23.85 -46.17 -45.48
C GLU A 694 24.20 -47.62 -45.09
N LYS A 695 24.57 -48.49 -46.05
CA LYS A 695 24.85 -49.92 -45.80
C LYS A 695 26.24 -50.20 -45.23
N SER A 696 27.18 -49.26 -45.35
CA SER A 696 28.50 -49.37 -44.71
C SER A 696 28.40 -49.24 -43.18
N LYS A 697 27.38 -48.53 -42.67
CA LYS A 697 27.15 -48.35 -41.24
C LYS A 697 26.48 -49.56 -40.56
N ASP A 698 25.91 -50.48 -41.34
CA ASP A 698 25.18 -51.69 -40.92
C ASP A 698 26.11 -52.91 -40.68
N VAL A 699 27.42 -52.68 -40.58
CA VAL A 699 28.38 -53.72 -40.21
C VAL A 699 28.39 -53.85 -38.69
N SER A 700 27.88 -54.97 -38.18
CA SER A 700 27.99 -55.30 -36.77
C SER A 700 29.44 -55.60 -36.41
N VAL A 701 29.99 -54.90 -35.40
CA VAL A 701 31.35 -55.07 -34.89
C VAL A 701 31.33 -55.43 -33.40
N ARG A 702 32.31 -56.21 -32.95
CA ARG A 702 32.54 -56.55 -31.54
C ARG A 702 33.98 -56.34 -31.18
N PHE A 703 34.22 -55.83 -29.97
CA PHE A 703 35.55 -55.72 -29.42
C PHE A 703 35.96 -57.05 -28.76
N LYS A 704 36.73 -57.87 -29.48
CA LYS A 704 37.19 -59.19 -29.05
C LYS A 704 38.66 -59.42 -29.42
N MET A 705 39.26 -60.46 -28.85
CA MET A 705 40.57 -60.92 -29.29
C MET A 705 40.42 -61.52 -30.68
N ASP A 706 41.15 -61.01 -31.67
CA ASP A 706 41.17 -61.56 -33.01
C ASP A 706 41.90 -62.92 -32.97
N GLU A 707 41.17 -63.99 -33.28
CA GLU A 707 41.69 -65.35 -33.25
C GLU A 707 42.77 -65.59 -34.32
N LYS A 708 42.79 -64.80 -35.40
CA LYS A 708 43.78 -64.92 -36.49
C LYS A 708 45.11 -64.27 -36.16
N GLU A 709 45.10 -63.15 -35.42
CA GLU A 709 46.29 -62.33 -35.18
C GLU A 709 46.69 -62.23 -33.69
N GLY A 710 45.91 -62.81 -32.77
CA GLY A 710 46.24 -62.86 -31.34
C GLY A 710 46.24 -61.49 -30.64
N CYS A 711 45.68 -60.46 -31.27
CA CYS A 711 45.63 -59.08 -30.78
C CYS A 711 44.15 -58.63 -30.59
N MET A 712 43.89 -57.74 -29.62
CA MET A 712 42.53 -57.19 -29.40
C MET A 712 42.18 -56.24 -30.55
N ARG A 713 41.05 -56.47 -31.23
CA ARG A 713 40.59 -55.65 -32.36
C ARG A 713 39.07 -55.48 -32.36
N LEU A 714 38.58 -54.49 -33.09
CA LEU A 714 37.18 -54.44 -33.53
C LEU A 714 37.03 -55.41 -34.71
N VAL A 715 36.34 -56.52 -34.47
CA VAL A 715 36.14 -57.61 -35.43
C VAL A 715 34.66 -57.64 -35.83
N ALA A 716 34.35 -57.90 -37.10
CA ALA A 716 32.99 -58.16 -37.54
C ALA A 716 32.33 -59.24 -36.65
N GLY A 717 31.11 -58.93 -36.21
CA GLY A 717 30.34 -59.67 -35.21
C GLY A 717 29.75 -60.96 -35.74
#